data_AF-A0A812JMY9-F1
#
_entry.id   AF-A0A812JMY9-F1
#
_cell.length_a   1.000
_cell.length_b   1.000
_cell.length_c   1.000
_cell.angle_alpha   90.00
_cell.angle_beta   90.00
_cell.angle_gamma   90.00
#
_symmetry.space_group_name_H-M   'P 1'
#
loop_
_entity.id
_entity.type
_entity.pdbx_description
1 polymer ?
#
loop_
_entity_poly.entity_id
_entity_poly.type
_entity_poly.pdbx_seq_one_letter_code
_entity_poly.pdbx_strand_id
1 'polypeptide(L)'
;MPAVPLLPSMSPDLLPPTDAAASAHMPPAFEPAGRLWDPESDINDSGCLHFLVLSPGYPDRWVALAAPFPRDTAQALAALGDLAPPGGCPGPSTLMPAASQPSWTYFVVVQVPAWVPASSFTTVVFDMSACHGPCYAVTVRRMVTYKDLEDAGELHLTSGWAVFACGDRDPMRQGDFVDAAPGGVFRFVPCDWSDPWALSIEEALKDPGDWVRLSLPCDPASPDAPQPTHWLSLRSCGEQLVPHGPELDDHLRDVLAVRLRRLAHLYLEPGPYPLQHFVRRLQLRGALPPASSVGDEPSSLARSAVVGDTGAAPVEVPGLVSAWFLLLTPGRAPETIQIEVNCPAELFHVGQQLSRARHERMAMLYEHLVPAQPQPSQEFGCILTLPAWAMDQTCVLVDARDWDNRLFCLVVDAQMSWLSFLRWADLPADADFCLCVRAEPVTPGSALRFVQGDTITVVPAGAGPVPRYDLRDTVRSVTTWGPSCPAWPGPSPLAFLVLHDGGQCICDIDRHAIRNADDFRNVIADRLRYQVHRTVLKPCAPGDRAVAVLGQHCKALLVASEQFHSVPVPPGRLRRPQYTIFLDLRPILKGLHWRIAETSMLPLLELEAEFRDGLPDGFQVVVHGGFPESHDGRTFLRVQDREVLTVEYCKDPITATESCPSSVSDPVGDDEVPEAGLPDHSCTAIASSALPATPAG
;
A
#
# COMPACT_ATOMS: atom_id res chain seq x y z
N MET A 1 -12.03 40.10 -45.36
CA MET A 1 -10.61 40.02 -44.95
C MET A 1 -9.98 38.79 -45.59
N PRO A 2 -8.71 38.88 -46.01
CA PRO A 2 -8.25 38.30 -47.26
C PRO A 2 -7.64 36.89 -47.14
N ALA A 3 -7.53 36.26 -48.31
CA ALA A 3 -7.03 34.92 -48.56
C ALA A 3 -5.57 34.72 -48.14
N VAL A 4 -5.30 33.57 -47.53
CA VAL A 4 -3.95 33.08 -47.19
C VAL A 4 -3.36 32.35 -48.41
N PRO A 5 -2.10 32.62 -48.82
CA PRO A 5 -1.50 31.98 -49.96
C PRO A 5 -0.94 30.59 -49.60
N LEU A 6 -1.18 29.62 -50.49
CA LEU A 6 -0.65 28.27 -50.46
C LEU A 6 0.86 28.27 -50.81
N LEU A 7 1.66 27.61 -49.98
CA LEU A 7 3.07 27.31 -50.24
C LEU A 7 3.22 26.17 -51.26
N PRO A 8 4.25 26.18 -52.13
CA PRO A 8 4.43 25.18 -53.16
C PRO A 8 5.09 23.89 -52.64
N SER A 9 4.61 22.76 -53.19
CA SER A 9 5.13 21.41 -53.00
C SER A 9 6.57 21.27 -53.51
N MET A 10 7.47 20.75 -52.68
CA MET A 10 8.80 20.31 -53.12
C MET A 10 8.76 18.83 -53.53
N SER A 11 9.20 18.56 -54.77
CA SER A 11 9.48 17.22 -55.31
C SER A 11 10.75 16.63 -54.69
N PRO A 12 10.82 15.31 -54.43
CA PRO A 12 12.03 14.65 -54.01
C PRO A 12 12.68 13.92 -55.19
N ASP A 13 13.79 14.43 -55.70
CA ASP A 13 14.70 13.67 -56.56
C ASP A 13 16.13 14.13 -56.27
N LEU A 14 17.00 13.15 -55.98
CA LEU A 14 18.47 13.11 -56.12
C LEU A 14 19.11 12.36 -54.94
N LEU A 15 19.28 11.05 -55.10
CA LEU A 15 20.35 10.30 -54.44
C LEU A 15 21.28 9.71 -55.52
N PRO A 16 22.61 9.79 -55.36
CA PRO A 16 23.56 9.21 -56.30
C PRO A 16 23.75 7.70 -56.07
N PRO A 17 24.23 6.95 -57.07
CA PRO A 17 24.47 5.52 -56.94
C PRO A 17 25.83 5.29 -56.25
N THR A 18 25.85 4.35 -55.30
CA THR A 18 27.10 3.78 -54.77
C THR A 18 27.22 2.32 -55.21
N ASP A 19 28.24 2.09 -56.04
CA ASP A 19 28.68 0.77 -56.51
C ASP A 19 29.35 -0.05 -55.41
N ALA A 20 28.97 -1.33 -55.40
CA ALA A 20 29.76 -2.56 -55.31
C ALA A 20 31.02 -2.68 -54.42
N ALA A 21 30.95 -3.78 -53.65
CA ALA A 21 31.99 -4.80 -53.40
C ALA A 21 32.85 -4.69 -52.13
N ALA A 22 32.47 -5.51 -51.13
CA ALA A 22 33.40 -6.29 -50.34
C ALA A 22 32.69 -7.57 -49.85
N SER A 23 32.96 -8.69 -50.54
CA SER A 23 32.50 -10.02 -50.15
C SER A 23 33.40 -10.55 -49.05
N ALA A 24 32.93 -10.49 -47.80
CA ALA A 24 33.50 -11.23 -46.68
C ALA A 24 32.63 -12.45 -46.42
N HIS A 25 33.25 -13.63 -46.34
CA HIS A 25 32.60 -14.87 -45.96
C HIS A 25 31.92 -14.73 -44.59
N MET A 26 30.61 -14.53 -44.61
CA MET A 26 29.74 -14.62 -43.44
C MET A 26 29.54 -16.12 -43.13
N PRO A 27 29.76 -16.59 -41.89
CA PRO A 27 29.27 -17.92 -41.50
C PRO A 27 27.73 -17.96 -41.66
N PRO A 28 27.13 -19.12 -41.89
CA PRO A 28 25.69 -19.23 -42.12
C PRO A 28 24.91 -18.58 -40.98
N ALA A 29 23.92 -17.75 -41.34
CA ALA A 29 23.02 -17.10 -40.40
C ALA A 29 22.36 -18.17 -39.51
N PHE A 30 22.54 -18.02 -38.21
CA PHE A 30 21.87 -18.83 -37.20
C PHE A 30 20.45 -18.28 -37.05
N GLU A 31 19.45 -19.01 -37.55
CA GLU A 31 18.03 -18.75 -37.29
C GLU A 31 17.55 -19.74 -36.22
N PRO A 32 17.48 -19.35 -34.94
CA PRO A 32 16.95 -20.22 -33.91
C PRO A 32 15.43 -20.37 -34.10
N ALA A 33 14.95 -21.61 -34.15
CA ALA A 33 13.53 -21.90 -34.03
C ALA A 33 13.15 -21.78 -32.54
N GLY A 34 12.39 -20.75 -32.19
CA GLY A 34 11.86 -20.58 -30.84
C GLY A 34 10.36 -20.35 -30.84
N ARG A 35 9.72 -20.67 -29.71
CA ARG A 35 8.28 -20.48 -29.49
C ARG A 35 8.02 -19.93 -28.10
N LEU A 36 6.99 -19.08 -27.98
CA LEU A 36 6.43 -18.72 -26.68
C LEU A 36 5.83 -19.99 -26.09
N TRP A 37 6.24 -20.35 -24.88
CA TRP A 37 5.88 -21.63 -24.28
C TRP A 37 4.54 -21.54 -23.55
N ASP A 38 3.68 -22.54 -23.77
CA ASP A 38 2.43 -22.73 -23.04
C ASP A 38 2.67 -23.77 -21.93
N PRO A 39 2.55 -23.39 -20.63
CA PRO A 39 2.83 -24.28 -19.51
C PRO A 39 1.92 -25.52 -19.44
N GLU A 40 0.78 -25.53 -20.15
CA GLU A 40 -0.15 -26.67 -20.13
C GLU A 40 0.21 -27.80 -21.13
N SER A 41 1.10 -27.58 -22.11
CA SER A 41 1.20 -28.51 -23.26
C SER A 41 2.46 -29.35 -23.43
N ASP A 42 3.65 -28.98 -22.91
CA ASP A 42 4.90 -29.71 -23.26
C ASP A 42 6.05 -29.47 -22.26
N ILE A 43 6.16 -30.26 -21.18
CA ILE A 43 7.38 -30.32 -20.34
C ILE A 43 8.36 -31.40 -20.83
N ASN A 44 7.91 -32.36 -21.66
CA ASN A 44 8.71 -33.52 -22.07
C ASN A 44 9.52 -33.31 -23.36
N ASP A 45 9.62 -32.09 -23.86
CA ASP A 45 10.37 -31.78 -25.09
C ASP A 45 11.87 -31.73 -24.76
N SER A 46 12.50 -32.91 -24.68
CA SER A 46 13.88 -33.16 -24.21
C SER A 46 15.02 -32.52 -25.03
N GLY A 47 14.68 -31.54 -25.88
CA GLY A 47 15.59 -30.82 -26.76
C GLY A 47 15.46 -29.30 -26.72
N CYS A 48 14.85 -28.72 -25.68
CA CYS A 48 14.73 -27.26 -25.52
C CYS A 48 15.47 -26.73 -24.28
N LEU A 49 16.01 -25.51 -24.38
CA LEU A 49 16.43 -24.72 -23.22
C LEU A 49 15.29 -23.79 -22.81
N HIS A 50 14.90 -23.85 -21.54
CA HIS A 50 13.80 -23.05 -20.99
C HIS A 50 14.34 -21.79 -20.32
N PHE A 51 13.71 -20.65 -20.62
CA PHE A 51 14.04 -19.35 -20.05
C PHE A 51 12.78 -18.73 -19.43
N LEU A 52 12.90 -18.25 -18.20
CA LEU A 52 11.96 -17.39 -17.52
C LEU A 52 12.45 -15.94 -17.64
N VAL A 53 11.76 -15.15 -18.46
CA VAL A 53 12.04 -13.72 -18.67
C VAL A 53 11.19 -12.89 -17.72
N LEU A 54 11.82 -12.33 -16.70
CA LEU A 54 11.20 -11.52 -15.66
C LEU A 54 11.26 -10.03 -16.02
N SER A 55 10.14 -9.33 -15.88
CA SER A 55 10.02 -7.91 -16.22
C SER A 55 9.46 -7.11 -15.05
N PRO A 56 10.20 -6.16 -14.45
CA PRO A 56 9.74 -5.44 -13.26
C PRO A 56 8.42 -4.72 -13.49
N GLY A 57 7.39 -5.11 -12.73
CA GLY A 57 6.05 -4.53 -12.84
C GLY A 57 5.23 -5.01 -14.04
N TYR A 58 5.70 -6.03 -14.78
CA TYR A 58 5.00 -6.61 -15.93
C TYR A 58 4.88 -8.14 -15.80
N PRO A 59 4.00 -8.80 -16.57
CA PRO A 59 3.90 -10.25 -16.58
C PRO A 59 5.21 -10.92 -17.04
N ASP A 60 5.57 -12.01 -16.37
CA ASP A 60 6.74 -12.81 -16.73
C ASP A 60 6.44 -13.68 -17.95
N ARG A 61 7.48 -14.14 -18.64
CA ARG A 61 7.32 -14.96 -19.84
C ARG A 61 8.21 -16.18 -19.83
N TRP A 62 7.65 -17.28 -20.30
CA TRP A 62 8.40 -18.50 -20.54
C TRP A 62 8.72 -18.62 -22.02
N VAL A 63 10.00 -18.80 -22.33
CA VAL A 63 10.51 -18.95 -23.69
C VAL A 63 11.30 -20.25 -23.77
N ALA A 64 11.01 -21.08 -24.76
CA ALA A 64 11.77 -22.28 -25.06
C ALA A 64 12.60 -22.06 -26.33
N LEU A 65 13.91 -22.25 -26.24
CA LEU A 65 14.82 -22.24 -27.38
C LEU A 65 15.11 -23.68 -27.79
N ALA A 66 14.67 -24.06 -28.99
CA ALA A 66 14.96 -25.38 -29.55
C ALA A 66 16.38 -25.42 -30.15
N ALA A 67 16.91 -26.64 -30.32
CA ALA A 67 18.19 -26.85 -30.98
C ALA A 67 18.21 -26.29 -32.44
N PRO A 68 19.36 -25.81 -32.95
CA PRO A 68 20.67 -25.79 -32.30
C PRO A 68 20.74 -24.78 -31.15
N PHE A 69 21.25 -25.21 -30.00
CA PHE A 69 21.33 -24.35 -28.82
C PHE A 69 22.31 -23.20 -29.02
N PRO A 70 22.05 -22.03 -28.41
CA PRO A 70 23.02 -20.93 -28.38
C PRO A 70 24.33 -21.42 -27.77
N ARG A 71 25.45 -21.02 -28.38
CA ARG A 71 26.79 -21.44 -27.94
C ARG A 71 27.34 -20.59 -26.80
N ASP A 72 26.74 -19.43 -26.58
CA ASP A 72 27.13 -18.48 -25.56
C ASP A 72 25.91 -17.66 -25.10
N THR A 73 26.08 -16.97 -23.98
CA THR A 73 25.03 -16.15 -23.36
C THR A 73 24.55 -15.02 -24.28
N ALA A 74 25.42 -14.44 -25.11
CA ALA A 74 25.05 -13.35 -26.00
C ALA A 74 24.09 -13.82 -27.11
N GLN A 75 24.35 -14.99 -27.71
CA GLN A 75 23.46 -15.64 -28.67
C GLN A 75 22.12 -16.00 -28.03
N ALA A 76 22.12 -16.49 -26.79
CA ALA A 76 20.90 -16.80 -26.07
C ALA A 76 20.05 -15.54 -25.84
N LEU A 77 20.66 -14.45 -25.34
CA LEU A 77 19.96 -13.19 -25.10
C LEU A 77 19.46 -12.53 -26.40
N ALA A 78 20.21 -12.63 -27.49
CA ALA A 78 19.76 -12.15 -28.80
C ALA A 78 18.51 -12.92 -29.27
N ALA A 79 18.56 -14.26 -29.22
CA ALA A 79 17.42 -15.11 -29.58
C ALA A 79 16.19 -14.82 -28.70
N LEU A 80 16.38 -14.60 -27.40
CA LEU A 80 15.31 -14.20 -26.49
C LEU A 80 14.76 -12.80 -26.82
N GLY A 81 15.61 -11.86 -27.22
CA GLY A 81 15.19 -10.51 -27.62
C GLY A 81 14.24 -10.53 -28.83
N ASP A 82 14.50 -11.42 -29.78
CA ASP A 82 13.68 -11.60 -30.97
C ASP A 82 12.33 -12.28 -30.65
N LEU A 83 12.33 -13.27 -29.74
CA LEU A 83 11.15 -14.08 -29.40
C LEU A 83 10.27 -13.46 -28.30
N ALA A 84 10.87 -12.69 -27.41
CA ALA A 84 10.22 -11.98 -26.33
C ALA A 84 10.43 -10.47 -26.49
N PRO A 85 9.85 -9.85 -27.55
CA PRO A 85 9.94 -8.41 -27.72
C PRO A 85 9.37 -7.72 -26.47
N PRO A 86 9.83 -6.52 -26.10
CA PRO A 86 9.63 -5.89 -24.78
C PRO A 86 8.17 -5.55 -24.37
N GLY A 87 7.16 -6.14 -25.01
CA GLY A 87 5.70 -6.00 -24.78
C GLY A 87 5.28 -6.00 -23.30
N GLY A 88 5.27 -4.83 -22.72
CA GLY A 88 5.01 -4.64 -21.30
C GLY A 88 5.74 -3.39 -20.84
N CYS A 89 7.07 -3.40 -20.88
CA CYS A 89 7.87 -2.27 -20.45
C CYS A 89 7.83 -1.13 -21.51
N PRO A 90 7.30 0.07 -21.19
CA PRO A 90 7.33 1.20 -22.08
C PRO A 90 8.77 1.72 -22.20
N GLY A 91 9.34 1.59 -23.39
CA GLY A 91 10.65 2.14 -23.73
C GLY A 91 11.73 1.09 -24.00
N PRO A 92 12.95 1.53 -24.35
CA PRO A 92 14.07 0.64 -24.59
C PRO A 92 14.47 -0.10 -23.30
N SER A 93 14.78 -1.39 -23.45
CA SER A 93 15.22 -2.26 -22.37
C SER A 93 16.26 -3.25 -22.87
N THR A 94 17.09 -3.75 -21.96
CA THR A 94 18.12 -4.74 -22.25
C THR A 94 17.82 -6.02 -21.47
N LEU A 95 17.94 -7.18 -22.09
CA LEU A 95 17.88 -8.46 -21.38
C LEU A 95 19.23 -8.74 -20.72
N MET A 96 19.21 -9.10 -19.45
CA MET A 96 20.39 -9.46 -18.67
C MET A 96 20.18 -10.81 -17.99
N PRO A 97 21.18 -11.71 -17.98
CA PRO A 97 21.06 -12.96 -17.25
C PRO A 97 20.99 -12.66 -15.75
N ALA A 98 20.20 -13.43 -15.00
CA ALA A 98 20.29 -13.36 -13.56
C ALA A 98 21.70 -13.78 -13.11
N ALA A 99 22.31 -13.00 -12.21
CA ALA A 99 23.71 -13.16 -11.80
C ALA A 99 23.98 -14.54 -11.18
N SER A 100 22.95 -15.12 -10.57
CA SER A 100 22.95 -16.49 -10.05
C SER A 100 21.63 -17.14 -10.44
N GLN A 101 21.68 -18.41 -10.83
CA GLN A 101 20.49 -19.09 -11.34
C GLN A 101 19.76 -19.76 -10.17
N PRO A 102 18.46 -19.47 -9.97
CA PRO A 102 17.70 -20.07 -8.87
C PRO A 102 17.28 -21.52 -9.16
N SER A 103 17.34 -21.96 -10.41
CA SER A 103 16.81 -23.25 -10.83
C SER A 103 17.80 -24.01 -11.71
N TRP A 104 17.78 -25.34 -11.57
CA TRP A 104 18.50 -26.29 -12.40
C TRP A 104 17.73 -26.72 -13.66
N THR A 105 16.48 -26.25 -13.80
CA THR A 105 15.56 -26.69 -14.86
C THR A 105 15.28 -25.59 -15.89
N TYR A 106 15.54 -24.33 -15.56
CA TYR A 106 15.36 -23.19 -16.45
C TYR A 106 16.32 -22.07 -16.08
N PHE A 107 16.56 -21.18 -17.04
CA PHE A 107 17.36 -19.99 -16.83
C PHE A 107 16.47 -18.78 -16.56
N VAL A 108 16.86 -17.95 -15.61
CA VAL A 108 16.23 -16.65 -15.34
C VAL A 108 16.99 -15.56 -16.07
N VAL A 109 16.23 -14.79 -16.85
CA VAL A 109 16.69 -13.59 -17.55
C VAL A 109 15.81 -12.43 -17.11
N VAL A 110 16.40 -11.27 -16.90
CA VAL A 110 15.75 -10.08 -16.38
C VAL A 110 15.74 -9.01 -17.46
N GLN A 111 14.57 -8.44 -17.72
CA GLN A 111 14.44 -7.28 -18.58
C GLN A 111 14.72 -6.01 -17.77
N VAL A 112 15.83 -5.33 -18.08
CA VAL A 112 16.28 -4.12 -17.39
C VAL A 112 15.93 -2.89 -18.24
N PRO A 113 15.06 -1.98 -17.76
CA PRO A 113 14.76 -0.74 -18.47
C PRO A 113 16.01 0.12 -18.69
N ALA A 114 16.15 0.76 -19.86
CA ALA A 114 17.36 1.51 -20.21
C ALA A 114 17.65 2.71 -19.29
N TRP A 115 16.65 3.21 -18.55
CA TRP A 115 16.85 4.28 -17.57
C TRP A 115 17.49 3.78 -16.27
N VAL A 116 17.39 2.48 -15.95
CA VAL A 116 17.88 1.92 -14.69
C VAL A 116 19.40 2.09 -14.56
N PRO A 117 20.24 1.71 -15.55
CA PRO A 117 21.70 1.90 -15.46
C PRO A 117 22.14 3.37 -15.32
N ALA A 118 21.31 4.33 -15.74
CA ALA A 118 21.59 5.77 -15.61
C ALA A 118 21.15 6.36 -14.26
N SER A 119 20.63 5.53 -13.35
CA SER A 119 20.06 5.95 -12.06
C SER A 119 20.78 5.28 -10.89
N SER A 120 20.38 5.61 -9.65
CA SER A 120 20.84 4.91 -8.44
C SER A 120 20.08 3.60 -8.17
N PHE A 121 19.23 3.17 -9.10
CA PHE A 121 18.44 1.95 -9.00
C PHE A 121 19.09 0.80 -9.77
N THR A 122 18.66 -0.40 -9.45
CA THR A 122 19.05 -1.65 -10.11
C THR A 122 17.84 -2.56 -10.18
N THR A 123 17.82 -3.48 -11.13
CA THR A 123 16.77 -4.50 -11.20
C THR A 123 17.31 -5.80 -10.64
N VAL A 124 16.63 -6.35 -9.64
CA VAL A 124 17.02 -7.57 -8.94
C VAL A 124 15.90 -8.61 -9.06
N VAL A 125 16.21 -9.86 -8.79
CA VAL A 125 15.25 -10.97 -8.74
C VAL A 125 15.06 -11.36 -7.28
N PHE A 126 13.81 -11.43 -6.83
CA PHE A 126 13.46 -12.10 -5.59
C PHE A 126 13.00 -13.51 -5.94
N ASP A 127 13.73 -14.50 -5.43
CA ASP A 127 13.43 -15.91 -5.63
C ASP A 127 12.96 -16.54 -4.32
N MET A 128 11.68 -16.90 -4.30
CA MET A 128 11.05 -17.61 -3.19
C MET A 128 10.68 -19.04 -3.60
N SER A 129 11.23 -19.55 -4.70
CA SER A 129 10.93 -20.89 -5.21
C SER A 129 11.17 -22.01 -4.20
N ALA A 130 12.06 -21.81 -3.22
CA ALA A 130 12.33 -22.77 -2.14
C ALA A 130 11.10 -23.07 -1.26
N CYS A 131 10.13 -22.15 -1.14
CA CYS A 131 8.84 -22.39 -0.49
C CYS A 131 7.70 -22.64 -1.47
N HIS A 132 7.99 -22.92 -2.75
CA HIS A 132 7.00 -22.83 -3.82
C HIS A 132 6.40 -21.41 -3.94
N GLY A 133 7.12 -20.39 -3.47
CA GLY A 133 6.79 -18.98 -3.64
C GLY A 133 7.15 -18.47 -5.04
N PRO A 134 6.81 -17.21 -5.33
CA PRO A 134 7.06 -16.62 -6.64
C PRO A 134 8.55 -16.32 -6.86
N CYS A 135 8.94 -16.31 -8.13
CA CYS A 135 10.20 -15.75 -8.62
C CYS A 135 9.86 -14.53 -9.49
N TYR A 136 10.30 -13.33 -9.13
CA TYR A 136 9.93 -12.10 -9.84
C TYR A 136 11.03 -11.06 -9.82
N ALA A 137 11.04 -10.16 -10.81
CA ALA A 137 11.97 -9.04 -10.86
C ALA A 137 11.36 -7.76 -10.26
N VAL A 138 12.20 -6.99 -9.55
CA VAL A 138 11.82 -5.71 -8.93
C VAL A 138 12.93 -4.69 -9.11
N THR A 139 12.57 -3.42 -9.28
CA THR A 139 13.54 -2.32 -9.33
C THR A 139 13.71 -1.71 -7.95
N VAL A 140 14.90 -1.85 -7.39
CA VAL A 140 15.27 -1.40 -6.03
C VAL A 140 16.45 -0.45 -6.09
N ARG A 141 16.78 0.21 -4.97
CA ARG A 141 18.05 0.95 -4.87
C ARG A 141 19.22 -0.03 -4.96
N ARG A 142 20.35 0.41 -5.51
CA ARG A 142 21.56 -0.43 -5.60
C ARG A 142 21.99 -1.02 -4.26
N MET A 143 21.95 -0.22 -3.20
CA MET A 143 22.21 -0.69 -1.84
C MET A 143 20.95 -1.31 -1.28
N VAL A 144 20.91 -2.64 -1.22
CA VAL A 144 19.81 -3.42 -0.64
C VAL A 144 20.22 -3.88 0.74
N THR A 145 19.46 -3.50 1.76
CA THR A 145 19.71 -3.88 3.15
C THR A 145 18.98 -5.17 3.51
N TYR A 146 19.42 -5.87 4.57
CA TYR A 146 18.69 -7.01 5.12
C TYR A 146 17.23 -6.65 5.45
N LYS A 147 16.99 -5.43 5.95
CA LYS A 147 15.64 -4.95 6.26
C LYS A 147 14.74 -4.85 5.03
N ASP A 148 15.27 -4.35 3.91
CA ASP A 148 14.51 -4.30 2.65
C ASP A 148 14.07 -5.71 2.19
N LEU A 149 14.89 -6.73 2.48
CA LEU A 149 14.62 -8.13 2.17
C LEU A 149 13.67 -8.77 3.18
N GLU A 150 13.77 -8.42 4.46
CA GLU A 150 12.85 -8.83 5.52
C GLU A 150 11.43 -8.31 5.23
N ASP A 151 11.29 -7.02 4.92
CA ASP A 151 10.02 -6.39 4.52
C ASP A 151 9.41 -7.10 3.30
N ALA A 152 10.25 -7.47 2.32
CA ALA A 152 9.83 -8.24 1.15
C ALA A 152 9.43 -9.67 1.51
N GLY A 153 10.14 -10.31 2.45
CA GLY A 153 9.83 -11.66 2.92
C GLY A 153 8.53 -11.72 3.72
N GLU A 154 8.26 -10.71 4.55
CA GLU A 154 7.00 -10.59 5.30
C GLU A 154 5.78 -10.58 4.37
N LEU A 155 5.88 -9.87 3.24
CA LEU A 155 4.81 -9.81 2.23
C LEU A 155 4.43 -11.21 1.70
N HIS A 156 5.39 -12.13 1.67
CA HIS A 156 5.23 -13.48 1.12
C HIS A 156 5.31 -14.58 2.19
N LEU A 157 5.19 -14.23 3.46
CA LEU A 157 5.21 -15.16 4.60
C LEU A 157 6.52 -15.95 4.75
N THR A 158 7.65 -15.39 4.31
CA THR A 158 9.00 -15.96 4.47
C THR A 158 9.78 -15.25 5.59
N SER A 159 9.10 -14.64 6.56
CA SER A 159 9.71 -14.03 7.74
C SER A 159 10.50 -15.08 8.54
N GLY A 160 11.75 -14.75 8.91
CA GLY A 160 12.65 -15.66 9.64
C GLY A 160 13.45 -16.63 8.77
N TRP A 161 13.38 -16.48 7.44
CA TRP A 161 14.13 -17.29 6.49
C TRP A 161 15.55 -16.76 6.27
N ALA A 162 16.45 -17.64 5.85
CA ALA A 162 17.77 -17.24 5.43
C ALA A 162 17.69 -16.61 4.03
N VAL A 163 18.31 -15.45 3.86
CA VAL A 163 18.34 -14.74 2.58
C VAL A 163 19.75 -14.75 2.02
N PHE A 164 19.94 -15.34 0.85
CA PHE A 164 21.22 -15.39 0.17
C PHE A 164 21.22 -14.36 -0.95
N ALA A 165 22.31 -13.61 -1.10
CA ALA A 165 22.39 -12.51 -2.03
C ALA A 165 23.42 -12.76 -3.13
N CYS A 166 23.01 -12.59 -4.38
CA CYS A 166 23.86 -12.47 -5.55
C CYS A 166 24.91 -13.59 -5.70
N GLY A 167 24.55 -14.83 -5.36
CA GLY A 167 25.45 -15.98 -5.48
C GLY A 167 26.31 -16.24 -4.25
N ASP A 168 26.19 -15.42 -3.20
CA ASP A 168 26.89 -15.66 -1.94
C ASP A 168 26.42 -16.97 -1.31
N ARG A 169 27.37 -17.75 -0.79
CA ARG A 169 27.12 -19.04 -0.12
C ARG A 169 26.82 -18.86 1.35
N ASP A 170 27.08 -17.69 1.90
CA ASP A 170 26.69 -17.34 3.27
C ASP A 170 25.39 -16.53 3.24
N PRO A 171 24.43 -16.80 4.14
CA PRO A 171 23.21 -16.01 4.23
C PRO A 171 23.53 -14.62 4.80
N MET A 172 22.81 -13.62 4.30
CA MET A 172 22.84 -12.27 4.84
C MET A 172 22.40 -12.27 6.31
N ARG A 173 23.10 -11.48 7.12
CA ARG A 173 22.82 -11.27 8.54
C ARG A 173 22.07 -9.96 8.74
N GLN A 174 21.42 -9.84 9.90
CA GLN A 174 20.76 -8.61 10.29
C GLN A 174 21.78 -7.46 10.36
N GLY A 175 21.51 -6.37 9.63
CA GLY A 175 22.40 -5.22 9.48
C GLY A 175 23.30 -5.26 8.25
N ASP A 176 23.36 -6.38 7.53
CA ASP A 176 24.09 -6.46 6.28
C ASP A 176 23.42 -5.64 5.17
N PHE A 177 24.24 -5.26 4.20
CA PHE A 177 23.79 -4.63 2.96
C PHE A 177 24.61 -5.15 1.79
N VAL A 178 24.01 -5.17 0.60
CA VAL A 178 24.64 -5.62 -0.63
C VAL A 178 24.47 -4.54 -1.70
N ASP A 179 25.56 -4.20 -2.40
CA ASP A 179 25.50 -3.41 -3.64
C ASP A 179 25.06 -4.34 -4.79
N ALA A 180 23.76 -4.40 -5.01
CA ALA A 180 23.15 -5.30 -5.98
C ALA A 180 23.43 -4.84 -7.42
N ALA A 181 24.08 -5.72 -8.18
CA ALA A 181 24.23 -5.54 -9.62
C ALA A 181 22.89 -5.77 -10.35
N PRO A 182 22.71 -5.22 -11.57
CA PRO A 182 21.57 -5.57 -12.41
C PRO A 182 21.51 -7.08 -12.65
N GLY A 183 20.35 -7.69 -12.41
CA GLY A 183 20.15 -9.14 -12.43
C GLY A 183 20.58 -9.85 -11.15
N GLY A 184 21.00 -9.14 -10.10
CA GLY A 184 21.30 -9.73 -8.79
C GLY A 184 20.09 -10.51 -8.25
N VAL A 185 20.32 -11.67 -7.64
CA VAL A 185 19.24 -12.53 -7.13
C VAL A 185 19.31 -12.59 -5.61
N PHE A 186 18.19 -12.35 -4.95
CA PHE A 186 18.00 -12.59 -3.53
C PHE A 186 17.11 -13.81 -3.36
N ARG A 187 17.68 -14.88 -2.82
CA ARG A 187 16.99 -16.15 -2.65
C ARG A 187 16.62 -16.36 -1.19
N PHE A 188 15.33 -16.59 -0.96
CA PHE A 188 14.78 -16.88 0.36
C PHE A 188 14.69 -18.39 0.52
N VAL A 189 15.35 -18.93 1.54
CA VAL A 189 15.39 -20.37 1.80
C VAL A 189 15.21 -20.68 3.28
N PRO A 190 14.68 -21.86 3.63
CA PRO A 190 14.70 -22.35 5.02
C PRO A 190 16.12 -22.39 5.58
N CYS A 191 16.27 -22.14 6.89
CA CYS A 191 17.57 -22.00 7.54
C CYS A 191 18.44 -23.27 7.53
N ASP A 192 17.88 -24.43 7.17
CA ASP A 192 18.54 -25.73 7.10
C ASP A 192 19.03 -26.12 5.70
N TRP A 193 18.83 -25.28 4.68
CA TRP A 193 19.22 -25.60 3.30
C TRP A 193 20.70 -25.28 3.01
N SER A 194 21.38 -26.20 2.32
CA SER A 194 22.78 -26.06 1.91
C SER A 194 22.90 -25.88 0.39
N ASP A 195 23.61 -24.84 -0.04
CA ASP A 195 23.89 -24.46 -1.44
C ASP A 195 22.65 -24.04 -2.27
N PRO A 196 22.27 -22.75 -2.20
CA PRO A 196 21.04 -22.26 -2.79
C PRO A 196 21.18 -21.84 -4.26
N TRP A 197 22.25 -22.18 -4.97
CA TRP A 197 22.50 -21.67 -6.33
C TRP A 197 22.69 -22.78 -7.35
N ALA A 198 22.12 -22.58 -8.55
CA ALA A 198 22.42 -23.37 -9.72
C ALA A 198 23.61 -22.78 -10.50
N LEU A 199 24.15 -23.55 -11.46
CA LEU A 199 25.23 -23.09 -12.35
C LEU A 199 24.82 -21.82 -13.10
N SER A 200 25.80 -20.96 -13.39
CA SER A 200 25.56 -19.79 -14.22
C SER A 200 25.13 -20.19 -15.64
N ILE A 201 24.42 -19.31 -16.35
CA ILE A 201 24.03 -19.54 -17.75
C ILE A 201 25.27 -19.84 -18.61
N GLU A 202 26.38 -19.15 -18.37
CA GLU A 202 27.61 -19.34 -19.15
C GLU A 202 28.21 -20.74 -18.94
N GLU A 203 28.21 -21.25 -17.70
CA GLU A 203 28.67 -22.60 -17.40
C GLU A 203 27.74 -23.66 -17.99
N ALA A 204 26.43 -23.45 -17.87
CA ALA A 204 25.43 -24.39 -18.40
C ALA A 204 25.43 -24.45 -19.94
N LEU A 205 25.70 -23.33 -20.64
CA LEU A 205 25.79 -23.30 -22.10
C LEU A 205 27.10 -23.92 -22.64
N LYS A 206 28.16 -24.05 -21.82
CA LYS A 206 29.41 -24.73 -22.23
C LYS A 206 29.23 -26.23 -22.42
N ASP A 207 28.35 -26.85 -21.63
CA ASP A 207 27.93 -28.24 -21.78
C ASP A 207 26.41 -28.39 -21.64
N PRO A 208 25.64 -28.09 -22.71
CA PRO A 208 24.18 -28.22 -22.68
C PRO A 208 23.72 -29.65 -22.39
N GLY A 209 24.57 -30.66 -22.66
CA GLY A 209 24.27 -32.06 -22.43
C GLY A 209 24.21 -32.42 -20.95
N ASP A 210 25.10 -31.85 -20.14
CA ASP A 210 25.09 -32.03 -18.69
C ASP A 210 23.90 -31.31 -18.03
N TRP A 211 23.51 -30.14 -18.55
CA TRP A 211 22.32 -29.45 -18.07
C TRP A 211 21.04 -30.24 -18.36
N VAL A 212 20.82 -30.65 -19.61
CA VAL A 212 19.63 -31.44 -20.00
C VAL A 212 19.56 -32.75 -19.19
N ARG A 213 20.70 -33.33 -18.81
CA ARG A 213 20.75 -34.53 -17.94
C ARG A 213 20.38 -34.23 -16.48
N LEU A 214 20.75 -33.06 -15.96
CA LEU A 214 20.40 -32.62 -14.60
C LEU A 214 18.95 -32.10 -14.51
N SER A 215 18.38 -31.64 -15.62
CA SER A 215 16.98 -31.17 -15.70
C SER A 215 15.95 -32.30 -15.83
N LEU A 216 16.36 -33.55 -16.10
CA LEU A 216 15.46 -34.69 -16.16
C LEU A 216 15.04 -35.11 -14.73
N PRO A 217 13.74 -35.24 -14.42
CA PRO A 217 13.33 -35.92 -13.21
C PRO A 217 13.82 -37.37 -13.27
N CYS A 218 14.28 -37.91 -12.15
CA CYS A 218 14.69 -39.32 -12.04
C CYS A 218 13.64 -40.24 -12.69
N ASP A 219 14.11 -41.15 -13.53
CA ASP A 219 13.40 -42.19 -14.29
C ASP A 219 11.85 -42.28 -14.11
N PRO A 220 11.04 -41.85 -15.09
CA PRO A 220 9.58 -41.89 -15.01
C PRO A 220 8.98 -43.32 -15.03
N ALA A 221 9.81 -44.36 -15.18
CA ALA A 221 9.38 -45.75 -15.05
C ALA A 221 9.36 -46.26 -13.59
N SER A 222 9.82 -45.46 -12.61
CA SER A 222 9.67 -45.79 -11.20
C SER A 222 8.20 -45.60 -10.76
N PRO A 223 7.52 -46.62 -10.21
CA PRO A 223 6.15 -46.49 -9.69
C PRO A 223 6.04 -45.53 -8.49
N ASP A 224 7.18 -45.06 -7.96
CA ASP A 224 7.27 -44.06 -6.89
C ASP A 224 7.56 -42.64 -7.40
N ALA A 225 7.63 -42.40 -8.72
CA ALA A 225 7.88 -41.07 -9.28
C ALA A 225 6.66 -40.15 -9.11
N PRO A 226 6.76 -39.04 -8.35
CA PRO A 226 5.63 -38.19 -8.02
C PRO A 226 5.21 -37.29 -9.20
N GLN A 227 3.90 -37.13 -9.41
CA GLN A 227 3.34 -36.28 -10.47
C GLN A 227 3.47 -34.78 -10.16
N PRO A 228 3.71 -33.91 -11.16
CA PRO A 228 3.80 -32.47 -10.96
C PRO A 228 2.46 -31.87 -10.52
N THR A 229 2.44 -31.20 -9.36
CA THR A 229 1.29 -30.43 -8.89
C THR A 229 1.41 -28.96 -9.33
N HIS A 230 0.31 -28.40 -9.82
CA HIS A 230 0.25 -27.02 -10.31
C HIS A 230 -0.24 -26.11 -9.18
N TRP A 231 0.36 -24.92 -9.02
CA TRP A 231 -0.11 -23.91 -8.07
C TRP A 231 -0.52 -22.62 -8.77
N LEU A 232 -1.55 -21.97 -8.23
CA LEU A 232 -2.12 -20.70 -8.68
C LEU A 232 -1.33 -19.54 -8.07
N SER A 233 -0.61 -18.77 -8.88
CA SER A 233 0.02 -17.52 -8.44
C SER A 233 -0.98 -16.37 -8.54
N LEU A 234 -1.26 -15.71 -7.41
CA LEU A 234 -2.12 -14.52 -7.34
C LEU A 234 -1.27 -13.26 -7.46
N ARG A 235 -1.37 -12.55 -8.60
CA ARG A 235 -0.74 -11.23 -8.81
C ARG A 235 -1.80 -10.14 -8.98
N SER A 236 -1.40 -8.89 -8.78
CA SER A 236 -2.23 -7.69 -8.96
C SER A 236 -2.73 -7.45 -10.40
N CYS A 237 -2.32 -8.27 -11.38
CA CYS A 237 -2.65 -8.11 -12.80
C CYS A 237 -3.10 -9.40 -13.53
N GLY A 238 -3.42 -10.49 -12.82
CA GLY A 238 -3.97 -11.72 -13.42
C GLY A 238 -3.41 -13.00 -12.79
N GLU A 239 -4.11 -14.12 -13.00
CA GLU A 239 -3.73 -15.46 -12.53
C GLU A 239 -2.74 -16.12 -13.51
N GLN A 240 -1.68 -16.73 -12.99
CA GLN A 240 -0.81 -17.62 -13.78
C GLN A 240 -0.57 -18.91 -13.00
N LEU A 241 -0.83 -20.05 -13.64
CA LEU A 241 -0.48 -21.38 -13.14
C LEU A 241 1.02 -21.60 -13.35
N VAL A 242 1.73 -21.96 -12.27
CA VAL A 242 3.14 -22.34 -12.33
C VAL A 242 3.27 -23.78 -11.82
N PRO A 243 3.80 -24.72 -12.64
CA PRO A 243 4.05 -26.09 -12.18
C PRO A 243 5.34 -26.15 -11.34
N HIS A 244 5.30 -26.75 -10.14
CA HIS A 244 6.50 -27.04 -9.34
C HIS A 244 6.36 -28.31 -8.50
N GLY A 245 7.52 -28.95 -8.23
CA GLY A 245 7.69 -30.33 -7.77
C GLY A 245 7.14 -30.68 -6.38
N PRO A 246 7.21 -31.96 -5.99
CA PRO A 246 6.28 -32.55 -5.03
C PRO A 246 6.98 -32.97 -3.74
N GLU A 247 7.08 -32.08 -2.76
CA GLU A 247 7.27 -32.50 -1.37
C GLU A 247 6.79 -31.39 -0.43
N LEU A 248 5.62 -31.58 0.16
CA LEU A 248 5.10 -30.69 1.20
C LEU A 248 5.48 -31.30 2.57
N ASP A 249 6.35 -30.61 3.31
CA ASP A 249 6.73 -30.94 4.69
C ASP A 249 5.48 -31.01 5.60
N ASP A 250 5.48 -31.94 6.55
CA ASP A 250 4.46 -32.09 7.58
C ASP A 250 4.30 -30.81 8.41
N HIS A 251 5.38 -30.04 8.59
CA HIS A 251 5.31 -28.71 9.22
C HIS A 251 4.43 -27.74 8.41
N LEU A 252 4.57 -27.71 7.09
CA LEU A 252 3.77 -26.87 6.21
C LEU A 252 2.31 -27.34 6.16
N ARG A 253 2.07 -28.67 6.22
CA ARG A 253 0.71 -29.24 6.35
C ARG A 253 0.05 -28.82 7.65
N ASP A 254 0.77 -28.79 8.76
CA ASP A 254 0.23 -28.40 10.07
C ASP A 254 -0.07 -26.90 10.12
N VAL A 255 0.81 -26.05 9.57
CA VAL A 255 0.57 -24.61 9.43
C VAL A 255 -0.65 -24.34 8.54
N LEU A 256 -0.77 -25.06 7.41
CA LEU A 256 -1.93 -24.97 6.53
C LEU A 256 -3.19 -25.55 7.18
N ALA A 257 -3.12 -26.62 7.96
CA ALA A 257 -4.27 -27.23 8.63
C ALA A 257 -4.81 -26.34 9.77
N VAL A 258 -3.93 -25.68 10.53
CA VAL A 258 -4.33 -24.71 11.57
C VAL A 258 -5.01 -23.50 10.93
N ARG A 259 -4.51 -23.01 9.78
CA ARG A 259 -5.12 -21.88 9.07
C ARG A 259 -6.38 -22.26 8.29
N LEU A 260 -6.46 -23.45 7.70
CA LEU A 260 -7.67 -23.97 7.06
C LEU A 260 -8.77 -24.26 8.08
N ARG A 261 -8.45 -24.65 9.33
CA ARG A 261 -9.45 -24.74 10.42
C ARG A 261 -9.99 -23.37 10.82
N ARG A 262 -9.15 -22.33 10.83
CA ARG A 262 -9.60 -20.93 11.02
C ARG A 262 -10.47 -20.44 9.87
N LEU A 263 -10.14 -20.80 8.63
CA LEU A 263 -10.97 -20.47 7.46
C LEU A 263 -12.28 -21.29 7.43
N ALA A 264 -12.28 -22.55 7.82
CA ALA A 264 -13.48 -23.39 7.86
C ALA A 264 -14.50 -22.92 8.90
N HIS A 265 -14.05 -22.29 9.99
CA HIS A 265 -14.92 -21.64 10.97
C HIS A 265 -15.64 -20.39 10.42
N LEU A 266 -15.12 -19.77 9.35
CA LEU A 266 -15.70 -18.58 8.71
C LEU A 266 -16.73 -18.91 7.61
N TYR A 267 -16.94 -20.19 7.27
CA TYR A 267 -17.78 -20.61 6.13
C TYR A 267 -18.90 -21.61 6.48
N LEU A 268 -19.24 -21.77 7.76
CA LEU A 268 -20.37 -22.62 8.19
C LEU A 268 -21.63 -21.78 8.48
N GLU A 269 -22.25 -21.24 7.44
CA GLU A 269 -23.66 -20.83 7.40
C GLU A 269 -24.32 -21.51 6.18
N PRO A 270 -25.61 -21.93 6.25
CA PRO A 270 -26.15 -22.96 5.37
C PRO A 270 -26.67 -22.38 4.03
N GLY A 271 -25.91 -22.58 2.94
CA GLY A 271 -26.36 -22.37 1.55
C GLY A 271 -26.38 -23.69 0.74
N PRO A 272 -27.23 -23.84 -0.29
CA PRO A 272 -27.34 -25.07 -1.07
C PRO A 272 -26.27 -25.11 -2.18
N TYR A 273 -25.71 -26.31 -2.47
CA TYR A 273 -24.69 -26.67 -3.49
C TYR A 273 -23.24 -26.94 -2.99
N PRO A 274 -22.41 -27.71 -3.73
CA PRO A 274 -22.13 -29.11 -3.46
C PRO A 274 -20.71 -29.29 -2.89
N LEU A 275 -20.35 -28.57 -1.84
CA LEU A 275 -19.08 -28.75 -1.12
C LEU A 275 -19.10 -29.91 -0.10
N GLN A 276 -20.28 -30.46 0.17
CA GLN A 276 -20.47 -31.54 1.14
C GLN A 276 -19.78 -32.86 0.74
N HIS A 277 -19.49 -33.08 -0.55
CA HIS A 277 -18.87 -34.32 -1.02
C HIS A 277 -17.35 -34.39 -0.76
N PHE A 278 -16.70 -33.23 -0.62
CA PHE A 278 -15.25 -33.13 -0.35
C PHE A 278 -14.94 -33.26 1.15
N VAL A 279 -15.73 -32.60 2.01
CA VAL A 279 -15.58 -32.68 3.47
C VAL A 279 -15.91 -34.09 3.99
N ARG A 280 -16.86 -34.80 3.38
CA ARG A 280 -17.22 -36.18 3.77
C ARG A 280 -16.13 -37.21 3.46
N ARG A 281 -15.22 -36.94 2.51
CA ARG A 281 -14.04 -37.80 2.24
C ARG A 281 -12.91 -37.59 3.25
N LEU A 282 -12.76 -36.39 3.80
CA LEU A 282 -11.77 -36.09 4.84
C LEU A 282 -12.18 -36.66 6.21
N GLN A 283 -13.48 -36.71 6.51
CA GLN A 283 -13.98 -37.25 7.79
C GLN A 283 -13.97 -38.80 7.86
N LEU A 284 -13.93 -39.53 6.75
CA LEU A 284 -14.00 -41.00 6.73
C LEU A 284 -12.65 -41.72 6.94
N ARG A 285 -11.55 -41.00 7.21
CA ARG A 285 -10.21 -41.61 7.44
C ARG A 285 -9.59 -41.39 8.82
N GLY A 286 -10.30 -40.77 9.77
CA GLY A 286 -9.83 -40.59 11.14
C GLY A 286 -10.89 -40.99 12.16
N ALA A 287 -10.93 -42.27 12.55
CA ALA A 287 -11.71 -42.74 13.69
C ALA A 287 -10.77 -43.23 14.80
N LEU A 288 -10.87 -42.62 15.98
CA LEU A 288 -10.38 -43.13 17.27
C LEU A 288 -11.49 -42.91 18.32
N PRO A 289 -11.57 -43.75 19.38
CA PRO A 289 -12.80 -44.10 20.08
C PRO A 289 -13.24 -43.06 21.12
N PRO A 290 -14.52 -43.10 21.58
CA PRO A 290 -15.04 -42.14 22.54
C PRO A 290 -14.46 -42.39 23.94
N ALA A 291 -13.94 -41.33 24.56
CA ALA A 291 -13.56 -41.35 25.97
C ALA A 291 -14.80 -41.16 26.86
N SER A 292 -14.85 -41.99 27.88
CA SER A 292 -15.94 -42.18 28.82
C SER A 292 -16.22 -40.97 29.72
N SER A 293 -17.50 -40.81 30.03
CA SER A 293 -18.08 -39.94 31.05
C SER A 293 -17.54 -40.19 32.46
N VAL A 294 -17.13 -39.12 33.15
CA VAL A 294 -17.20 -39.01 34.62
C VAL A 294 -17.63 -37.58 34.93
N GLY A 295 -18.77 -37.44 35.61
CA GLY A 295 -19.33 -36.16 36.02
C GLY A 295 -18.73 -35.65 37.33
N ASP A 296 -18.98 -34.38 37.63
CA ASP A 296 -19.61 -33.96 38.89
C ASP A 296 -19.93 -32.46 38.88
N GLU A 297 -20.97 -32.13 39.66
CA GLU A 297 -21.72 -30.88 39.78
C GLU A 297 -20.97 -29.64 40.33
N PRO A 298 -21.55 -28.42 40.16
CA PRO A 298 -20.97 -27.17 40.66
C PRO A 298 -21.43 -26.86 42.09
N SER A 299 -20.48 -26.64 43.01
CA SER A 299 -20.76 -26.08 44.34
C SER A 299 -20.38 -24.60 44.40
N SER A 300 -21.42 -23.77 44.45
CA SER A 300 -21.36 -22.38 44.92
C SER A 300 -20.86 -22.31 46.35
N LEU A 301 -19.96 -21.38 46.67
CA LEU A 301 -19.91 -20.70 47.98
C LEU A 301 -19.00 -19.46 47.86
N ALA A 302 -19.64 -18.30 47.67
CA ALA A 302 -19.02 -17.01 47.88
C ALA A 302 -18.77 -16.81 49.38
N ARG A 303 -17.50 -16.73 49.79
CA ARG A 303 -17.08 -16.22 51.10
C ARG A 303 -16.26 -14.96 50.89
N SER A 304 -16.91 -13.83 51.14
CA SER A 304 -16.29 -12.54 51.39
C SER A 304 -15.49 -12.63 52.69
N ALA A 305 -14.16 -12.55 52.58
CA ALA A 305 -13.26 -12.38 53.71
C ALA A 305 -12.43 -11.13 53.47
N VAL A 306 -12.81 -10.04 54.15
CA VAL A 306 -11.99 -8.85 54.33
C VAL A 306 -10.91 -9.21 55.35
N VAL A 307 -9.72 -9.55 54.86
CA VAL A 307 -8.50 -9.64 55.67
C VAL A 307 -7.66 -8.42 55.34
N GLY A 308 -7.53 -7.53 56.32
CA GLY A 308 -6.62 -6.39 56.26
C GLY A 308 -5.19 -6.88 56.35
N ASP A 309 -4.56 -7.04 55.18
CA ASP A 309 -3.12 -7.20 55.05
C ASP A 309 -2.52 -5.83 54.69
N THR A 310 -1.80 -5.21 55.62
CA THR A 310 -0.91 -4.08 55.35
C THR A 310 0.34 -4.58 54.64
N GLY A 311 0.13 -5.19 53.47
CA GLY A 311 1.18 -5.69 52.60
C GLY A 311 1.93 -4.52 51.97
N ALA A 312 3.23 -4.45 52.23
CA ALA A 312 4.13 -3.56 51.52
C ALA A 312 3.92 -3.74 50.00
N ALA A 313 3.60 -2.64 49.31
CA ALA A 313 3.39 -2.66 47.86
C ALA A 313 4.60 -3.35 47.19
N PRO A 314 4.39 -4.35 46.33
CA PRO A 314 5.48 -5.02 45.63
C PRO A 314 6.34 -3.97 44.93
N VAL A 315 7.64 -4.00 45.17
CA VAL A 315 8.60 -3.13 44.49
C VAL A 315 8.60 -3.55 43.02
N GLU A 316 7.98 -2.74 42.16
CA GLU A 316 7.98 -2.97 40.72
C GLU A 316 9.42 -2.86 40.19
N VAL A 317 9.93 -3.97 39.66
CA VAL A 317 11.26 -4.01 39.06
C VAL A 317 11.16 -3.36 37.68
N PRO A 318 11.97 -2.33 37.37
CA PRO A 318 11.96 -1.71 36.06
C PRO A 318 12.32 -2.74 34.98
N GLY A 319 11.54 -2.76 33.90
CA GLY A 319 11.69 -3.72 32.81
C GLY A 319 11.55 -3.05 31.45
N LEU A 320 12.40 -3.43 30.50
CA LEU A 320 12.27 -3.04 29.10
C LEU A 320 11.24 -3.96 28.43
N VAL A 321 10.21 -3.38 27.82
CA VAL A 321 9.15 -4.12 27.13
C VAL A 321 9.00 -3.61 25.71
N SER A 322 8.75 -4.53 24.77
CA SER A 322 8.38 -4.16 23.42
C SER A 322 6.88 -3.87 23.34
N ALA A 323 6.52 -2.63 23.01
CA ALA A 323 5.15 -2.13 23.00
C ALA A 323 4.70 -1.77 21.58
N TRP A 324 3.52 -2.24 21.20
CA TRP A 324 2.89 -1.95 19.92
C TRP A 324 1.94 -0.76 20.02
N PHE A 325 2.02 0.14 19.04
CA PHE A 325 1.15 1.30 18.91
C PHE A 325 0.51 1.35 17.52
N LEU A 326 -0.75 1.72 17.49
CA LEU A 326 -1.53 2.02 16.30
C LEU A 326 -1.78 3.51 16.24
N LEU A 327 -1.26 4.13 15.18
CA LEU A 327 -1.41 5.55 14.92
C LEU A 327 -2.50 5.73 13.87
N LEU A 328 -3.66 6.21 14.30
CA LEU A 328 -4.85 6.31 13.48
C LEU A 328 -5.04 7.75 12.98
N THR A 329 -4.88 7.93 11.67
CA THR A 329 -5.18 9.19 10.98
C THR A 329 -6.52 9.09 10.24
N PRO A 330 -7.40 10.12 10.28
CA PRO A 330 -8.63 10.12 9.50
C PRO A 330 -8.39 9.82 8.01
N GLY A 331 -9.14 8.86 7.45
CA GLY A 331 -9.09 8.49 6.03
C GLY A 331 -7.78 7.81 5.58
N ARG A 332 -6.98 7.28 6.52
CA ARG A 332 -5.76 6.52 6.21
C ARG A 332 -5.78 5.17 6.92
N ALA A 333 -5.02 4.22 6.38
CA ALA A 333 -4.74 2.99 7.11
C ALA A 333 -3.91 3.32 8.37
N PRO A 334 -4.09 2.59 9.48
CA PRO A 334 -3.29 2.78 10.67
C PRO A 334 -1.79 2.59 10.41
N GLU A 335 -0.96 3.46 10.98
CA GLU A 335 0.49 3.29 11.04
C GLU A 335 0.81 2.42 12.27
N THR A 336 1.40 1.24 12.05
CA THR A 336 1.78 0.31 13.12
C THR A 336 3.23 0.54 13.52
N ILE A 337 3.48 0.84 14.79
CA ILE A 337 4.81 1.15 15.30
C ILE A 337 5.12 0.29 16.52
N GLN A 338 6.32 -0.28 16.53
CA GLN A 338 6.88 -0.96 17.70
C GLN A 338 7.96 -0.09 18.32
N ILE A 339 7.92 0.11 19.64
CA ILE A 339 8.97 0.80 20.39
C ILE A 339 9.33 0.01 21.65
N GLU A 340 10.54 0.22 22.16
CA GLU A 340 10.98 -0.32 23.43
C GLU A 340 10.70 0.68 24.56
N VAL A 341 9.87 0.27 25.52
CA VAL A 341 9.41 1.10 26.63
C VAL A 341 10.01 0.59 27.93
N ASN A 342 10.74 1.46 28.63
CA ASN A 342 11.22 1.20 30.00
C ASN A 342 10.07 1.39 30.98
N CYS A 343 9.43 0.32 31.41
CA CYS A 343 8.33 0.36 32.35
C CYS A 343 8.85 0.46 33.80
N PRO A 344 8.25 1.30 34.66
CA PRO A 344 7.13 2.18 34.34
C PRO A 344 7.57 3.41 33.54
N ALA A 345 6.86 3.73 32.44
CA ALA A 345 7.14 4.89 31.60
C ALA A 345 6.12 6.02 31.80
N GLU A 346 6.55 7.26 31.55
CA GLU A 346 5.64 8.38 31.38
C GLU A 346 5.14 8.46 29.94
N LEU A 347 3.85 8.74 29.77
CA LEU A 347 3.22 8.85 28.46
C LEU A 347 3.87 9.93 27.57
N PHE A 348 4.42 10.99 28.18
CA PHE A 348 5.17 12.02 27.46
C PHE A 348 6.44 11.45 26.78
N HIS A 349 7.19 10.60 27.47
CA HIS A 349 8.40 9.97 26.92
C HIS A 349 8.05 9.00 25.79
N VAL A 350 6.98 8.22 25.98
CA VAL A 350 6.43 7.33 24.94
C VAL A 350 6.03 8.14 23.70
N GLY A 351 5.33 9.26 23.89
CA GLY A 351 4.96 10.18 22.79
C GLY A 351 6.16 10.71 22.01
N GLN A 352 7.27 11.06 22.69
CA GLN A 352 8.50 11.48 22.02
C GLN A 352 9.15 10.36 21.21
N GLN A 353 9.19 9.13 21.75
CA GLN A 353 9.72 7.97 21.03
C GLN A 353 8.89 7.66 19.79
N LEU A 354 7.56 7.66 19.92
CA LEU A 354 6.65 7.48 18.79
C LEU A 354 6.86 8.56 17.73
N SER A 355 6.94 9.83 18.11
CA SER A 355 7.19 10.91 17.16
C SER A 355 8.47 10.73 16.34
N ARG A 356 9.50 10.08 16.90
CA ARG A 356 10.77 9.79 16.21
C ARG A 356 10.72 8.52 15.36
N ALA A 357 9.92 7.54 15.76
CA ALA A 357 9.79 6.26 15.08
C ALA A 357 8.90 6.33 13.82
N ARG A 358 8.05 7.35 13.72
CA ARG A 358 7.13 7.56 12.61
C ARG A 358 7.82 7.87 11.28
N HIS A 359 7.12 7.57 10.19
CA HIS A 359 7.54 8.00 8.86
C HIS A 359 7.62 9.54 8.80
N GLU A 360 8.75 10.10 8.37
CA GLU A 360 9.06 11.55 8.40
C GLU A 360 7.91 12.42 7.84
N ARG A 361 7.42 12.07 6.65
CA ARG A 361 6.29 12.79 6.03
C ARG A 361 5.00 12.75 6.85
N MET A 362 4.69 11.62 7.49
CA MET A 362 3.49 11.49 8.32
C MET A 362 3.65 12.23 9.65
N ALA A 363 4.86 12.23 10.22
CA ALA A 363 5.19 13.01 11.40
C ALA A 363 5.04 14.52 11.15
N MET A 364 5.48 15.01 9.98
CA MET A 364 5.30 16.42 9.59
C MET A 364 3.83 16.80 9.36
N LEU A 365 3.07 15.95 8.66
CA LEU A 365 1.67 16.23 8.34
C LEU A 365 0.74 16.15 9.54
N TYR A 366 1.03 15.26 10.49
CA TYR A 366 0.14 14.93 11.60
C TYR A 366 0.92 15.00 12.92
N GLU A 367 1.39 16.20 13.26
CA GLU A 367 2.29 16.45 14.40
C GLU A 367 1.66 16.14 15.78
N HIS A 368 0.34 16.20 15.90
CA HIS A 368 -0.34 16.00 17.18
C HIS A 368 -0.69 14.54 17.41
N LEU A 369 -0.27 14.03 18.57
CA LEU A 369 -0.57 12.68 19.05
C LEU A 369 -1.58 12.77 20.20
N VAL A 370 -2.78 12.22 20.00
CA VAL A 370 -3.86 12.22 20.98
C VAL A 370 -4.17 10.77 21.39
N PRO A 371 -3.91 10.36 22.63
CA PRO A 371 -4.28 9.04 23.11
C PRO A 371 -5.79 8.81 23.03
N ALA A 372 -6.21 7.64 22.55
CA ALA A 372 -7.61 7.24 22.62
C ALA A 372 -8.05 6.99 24.09
N GLN A 373 -9.28 7.35 24.45
CA GLN A 373 -9.79 7.26 25.81
C GLN A 373 -11.25 6.77 25.87
N PRO A 374 -11.52 5.61 26.51
CA PRO A 374 -10.56 4.61 27.00
C PRO A 374 -9.82 3.92 25.84
N GLN A 375 -8.72 3.23 26.14
CA GLN A 375 -8.06 2.37 25.18
C GLN A 375 -8.93 1.14 24.86
N PRO A 376 -8.96 0.68 23.60
CA PRO A 376 -9.78 -0.46 23.18
C PRO A 376 -9.17 -1.82 23.57
N SER A 377 -7.90 -1.85 23.97
CA SER A 377 -7.17 -3.05 24.41
C SER A 377 -6.07 -2.66 25.40
N GLN A 378 -5.59 -3.63 26.18
CA GLN A 378 -4.35 -3.50 26.97
C GLN A 378 -3.11 -3.97 26.20
N GLU A 379 -3.31 -4.71 25.11
CA GLU A 379 -2.24 -5.38 24.35
C GLU A 379 -1.45 -4.41 23.45
N PHE A 380 -2.03 -3.27 23.11
CA PHE A 380 -1.44 -2.25 22.25
C PHE A 380 -2.03 -0.87 22.60
N GLY A 381 -1.33 0.20 22.22
CA GLY A 381 -1.78 1.57 22.40
C GLY A 381 -2.37 2.16 21.12
N CYS A 382 -3.58 2.70 21.19
CA CYS A 382 -4.20 3.50 20.13
C CYS A 382 -3.97 5.00 20.35
N ILE A 383 -3.43 5.66 19.34
CA ILE A 383 -3.17 7.09 19.32
C ILE A 383 -3.74 7.67 18.03
N LEU A 384 -4.56 8.70 18.14
CA LEU A 384 -5.02 9.48 17.01
C LEU A 384 -3.91 10.46 16.60
N THR A 385 -3.66 10.57 15.30
CA THR A 385 -2.67 11.52 14.75
C THR A 385 -3.40 12.61 13.97
N LEU A 386 -3.14 13.88 14.29
CA LEU A 386 -3.88 15.01 13.74
C LEU A 386 -2.95 16.11 13.23
N PRO A 387 -3.34 16.84 12.17
CA PRO A 387 -2.61 18.02 11.73
C PRO A 387 -2.61 19.13 12.78
N ALA A 388 -1.57 19.96 12.76
CA ALA A 388 -1.39 21.15 13.60
C ALA A 388 -2.65 22.02 13.72
N TRP A 389 -3.28 22.24 12.57
CA TRP A 389 -4.37 23.18 12.39
C TRP A 389 -5.72 22.61 12.84
N ALA A 390 -5.81 21.29 13.04
CA ALA A 390 -7.06 20.58 13.30
C ALA A 390 -7.33 20.36 14.82
N MET A 391 -6.68 21.13 15.69
CA MET A 391 -6.83 20.96 17.14
C MET A 391 -8.23 21.31 17.65
N ASP A 392 -8.96 22.16 16.93
CA ASP A 392 -10.35 22.48 17.25
C ASP A 392 -11.35 21.49 16.64
N GLN A 393 -10.88 20.53 15.83
CA GLN A 393 -11.71 19.48 15.24
C GLN A 393 -11.82 18.31 16.22
N THR A 394 -13.04 17.80 16.42
CA THR A 394 -13.23 16.64 17.29
C THR A 394 -12.98 15.36 16.50
N CYS A 395 -11.92 14.64 16.88
CA CYS A 395 -11.59 13.35 16.29
C CYS A 395 -11.73 12.26 17.33
N VAL A 396 -12.39 11.17 16.96
CA VAL A 396 -12.75 10.05 17.84
C VAL A 396 -12.21 8.74 17.28
N LEU A 397 -11.93 7.79 18.16
CA LEU A 397 -11.65 6.41 17.77
C LEU A 397 -12.97 5.66 17.66
N VAL A 398 -13.23 5.01 16.53
CA VAL A 398 -14.34 4.08 16.37
C VAL A 398 -13.78 2.66 16.41
N ASP A 399 -14.14 1.92 17.46
CA ASP A 399 -13.84 0.51 17.64
C ASP A 399 -15.09 -0.31 17.32
N ALA A 400 -15.13 -0.85 16.10
CA ALA A 400 -16.18 -1.76 15.62
C ALA A 400 -15.62 -3.17 15.36
N ARG A 401 -14.53 -3.54 16.04
CA ARG A 401 -13.84 -4.82 15.82
C ARG A 401 -14.76 -6.02 16.08
N ASP A 402 -15.54 -5.96 17.15
CA ASP A 402 -16.49 -7.02 17.54
C ASP A 402 -17.76 -7.05 16.68
N TRP A 403 -17.98 -6.03 15.84
CA TRP A 403 -19.14 -5.94 14.96
C TRP A 403 -18.79 -6.31 13.52
N ASP A 404 -17.85 -5.58 12.90
CA ASP A 404 -17.50 -5.71 11.48
C ASP A 404 -16.00 -5.61 11.20
N ASN A 405 -15.18 -5.84 12.23
CA ASN A 405 -13.72 -5.91 12.10
C ASN A 405 -13.08 -4.58 11.64
N ARG A 406 -13.68 -3.43 11.99
CA ARG A 406 -13.12 -2.09 11.70
C ARG A 406 -12.58 -1.42 12.97
N LEU A 407 -11.44 -0.74 12.84
CA LEU A 407 -10.87 0.14 13.85
C LEU A 407 -10.32 1.38 13.15
N PHE A 408 -10.88 2.57 13.41
CA PHE A 408 -10.53 3.76 12.63
C PHE A 408 -10.73 5.07 13.37
N CYS A 409 -10.06 6.12 12.88
CA CYS A 409 -10.24 7.49 13.34
C CYS A 409 -11.31 8.20 12.49
N LEU A 410 -12.24 8.89 13.15
CA LEU A 410 -13.34 9.63 12.51
C LEU A 410 -13.35 11.08 13.00
N VAL A 411 -13.52 12.02 12.08
CA VAL A 411 -13.76 13.44 12.39
C VAL A 411 -15.27 13.63 12.55
N VAL A 412 -15.69 14.22 13.66
CA VAL A 412 -17.09 14.44 14.01
C VAL A 412 -17.30 15.83 14.58
N ASP A 413 -18.53 16.32 14.51
CA ASP A 413 -18.94 17.47 15.32
C ASP A 413 -18.91 17.09 16.81
N ALA A 414 -18.46 18.03 17.67
CA ALA A 414 -18.42 17.82 19.12
C ALA A 414 -19.79 17.47 19.73
N GLN A 415 -20.88 17.84 19.05
CA GLN A 415 -22.24 17.43 19.39
C GLN A 415 -22.97 17.00 18.12
N MET A 416 -23.53 15.79 18.11
CA MET A 416 -24.37 15.33 17.01
C MET A 416 -25.43 14.36 17.47
N SER A 417 -26.47 14.16 16.66
CA SER A 417 -27.48 13.15 16.94
C SER A 417 -26.92 11.74 16.74
N TRP A 418 -27.46 10.77 17.48
CA TRP A 418 -27.14 9.35 17.29
C TRP A 418 -27.25 8.89 15.82
N LEU A 419 -28.32 9.26 15.13
CA LEU A 419 -28.53 8.91 13.71
C LEU A 419 -27.50 9.56 12.78
N SER A 420 -27.11 10.81 13.07
CA SER A 420 -26.06 11.49 12.32
C SER A 420 -24.75 10.71 12.46
N PHE A 421 -24.37 10.35 13.69
CA PHE A 421 -23.15 9.59 13.94
C PHE A 421 -23.13 8.27 13.18
N LEU A 422 -24.21 7.49 13.23
CA LEU A 422 -24.28 6.23 12.48
C LEU A 422 -24.06 6.42 10.98
N ARG A 423 -24.66 7.47 10.39
CA ARG A 423 -24.44 7.79 8.98
C ARG A 423 -22.97 8.13 8.68
N TRP A 424 -22.32 8.90 9.55
CA TRP A 424 -20.91 9.28 9.40
C TRP A 424 -19.95 8.08 9.57
N ALA A 425 -20.27 7.16 10.47
CA ALA A 425 -19.50 5.95 10.71
C ALA A 425 -19.80 4.80 9.72
N ASP A 426 -20.74 5.01 8.79
CA ASP A 426 -21.27 3.98 7.89
C ASP A 426 -21.74 2.74 8.68
N LEU A 427 -22.62 2.99 9.64
CA LEU A 427 -23.26 1.98 10.48
C LEU A 427 -24.76 1.92 10.16
N PRO A 428 -25.35 0.72 9.99
CA PRO A 428 -26.77 0.57 9.76
C PRO A 428 -27.59 1.02 10.97
N ALA A 429 -28.64 1.83 10.74
CA ALA A 429 -29.49 2.35 11.82
C ALA A 429 -30.45 1.31 12.41
N ASP A 430 -30.66 0.21 11.68
CA ASP A 430 -31.58 -0.89 11.99
C ASP A 430 -30.86 -2.14 12.51
N ALA A 431 -29.55 -2.08 12.73
CA ALA A 431 -28.79 -3.23 13.20
C ALA A 431 -28.84 -3.41 14.72
N ASP A 432 -28.75 -4.68 15.15
CA ASP A 432 -28.74 -5.10 16.54
C ASP A 432 -27.36 -4.90 17.19
N PHE A 433 -26.94 -3.65 17.36
CA PHE A 433 -25.76 -3.28 18.14
C PHE A 433 -26.07 -2.24 19.22
N CYS A 434 -25.20 -2.19 20.22
CA CYS A 434 -25.14 -1.14 21.23
C CYS A 434 -23.96 -0.21 20.93
N LEU A 435 -24.20 1.09 20.98
CA LEU A 435 -23.17 2.11 20.84
C LEU A 435 -22.71 2.53 22.23
N CYS A 436 -21.42 2.41 22.53
CA CYS A 436 -20.84 2.84 23.79
C CYS A 436 -19.89 4.03 23.56
N VAL A 437 -20.12 5.16 24.23
CA VAL A 437 -19.20 6.31 24.20
C VAL A 437 -18.44 6.32 25.52
N ARG A 438 -17.10 6.27 25.47
CA ARG A 438 -16.25 6.13 26.66
C ARG A 438 -16.62 4.92 27.53
N ALA A 439 -16.95 3.80 26.88
CA ALA A 439 -17.46 2.59 27.52
C ALA A 439 -18.73 2.81 28.37
N GLU A 440 -19.58 3.76 27.98
CA GLU A 440 -20.92 3.95 28.52
C GLU A 440 -21.94 3.72 27.41
N PRO A 441 -22.90 2.80 27.60
CA PRO A 441 -23.91 2.53 26.58
C PRO A 441 -24.78 3.77 26.37
N VAL A 442 -25.03 4.09 25.11
CA VAL A 442 -25.82 5.27 24.73
C VAL A 442 -27.20 4.84 24.25
N THR A 443 -28.23 5.52 24.73
CA THR A 443 -29.61 5.28 24.29
C THR A 443 -29.80 5.73 22.84
N PRO A 444 -30.37 4.89 21.95
CA PRO A 444 -30.68 5.29 20.58
C PRO A 444 -31.53 6.57 20.52
N GLY A 445 -31.20 7.44 19.57
CA GLY A 445 -31.88 8.73 19.37
C GLY A 445 -31.44 9.86 20.32
N SER A 446 -30.57 9.59 21.29
CA SER A 446 -30.00 10.64 22.14
C SER A 446 -28.98 11.53 21.40
N ALA A 447 -28.69 12.70 21.98
CA ALA A 447 -27.60 13.55 21.53
C ALA A 447 -26.27 13.02 22.06
N LEU A 448 -25.32 12.84 21.16
CA LEU A 448 -23.95 12.44 21.48
C LEU A 448 -23.10 13.68 21.72
N ARG A 449 -22.18 13.58 22.68
CA ARG A 449 -21.17 14.60 22.95
C ARG A 449 -19.81 13.94 22.92
N PHE A 450 -18.91 14.51 22.14
CA PHE A 450 -17.58 13.99 21.92
C PHE A 450 -16.54 15.00 22.38
N VAL A 451 -15.45 14.46 22.91
CA VAL A 451 -14.19 15.16 23.12
C VAL A 451 -13.14 14.49 22.25
N GLN A 452 -12.12 15.26 21.85
CA GLN A 452 -11.00 14.76 21.09
C GLN A 452 -10.34 13.57 21.81
N GLY A 453 -10.17 12.45 21.10
CA GLY A 453 -9.63 11.21 21.66
C GLY A 453 -10.68 10.26 22.25
N ASP A 454 -11.97 10.63 22.32
CA ASP A 454 -13.00 9.71 22.82
C ASP A 454 -13.03 8.41 21.99
N THR A 455 -13.14 7.28 22.67
CA THR A 455 -13.36 5.97 22.04
C THR A 455 -14.84 5.63 22.04
N ILE A 456 -15.31 5.25 20.87
CA ILE A 456 -16.68 4.84 20.57
C ILE A 456 -16.64 3.38 20.19
N THR A 457 -17.23 2.53 21.01
CA THR A 457 -17.23 1.08 20.79
C THR A 457 -18.59 0.64 20.28
N VAL A 458 -18.58 -0.11 19.18
CA VAL A 458 -19.76 -0.76 18.60
C VAL A 458 -19.70 -2.23 19.00
N VAL A 459 -20.66 -2.68 19.81
CA VAL A 459 -20.74 -4.07 20.27
C VAL A 459 -22.08 -4.68 19.90
N PRO A 460 -22.18 -5.99 19.64
CA PRO A 460 -23.45 -6.65 19.43
C PRO A 460 -24.45 -6.39 20.56
N ALA A 461 -25.75 -6.34 20.24
CA ALA A 461 -26.79 -6.14 21.24
C ALA A 461 -26.73 -7.23 22.33
N GLY A 462 -26.80 -6.82 23.60
CA GLY A 462 -26.69 -7.74 24.73
C GLY A 462 -25.25 -8.14 25.10
N ALA A 463 -24.23 -7.59 24.41
CA ALA A 463 -22.85 -7.72 24.87
C ALA A 463 -22.68 -7.15 26.29
N GLY A 464 -21.73 -7.72 27.03
CA GLY A 464 -21.39 -7.28 28.38
C GLY A 464 -20.83 -5.85 28.43
N PRO A 465 -20.51 -5.34 29.64
CA PRO A 465 -19.89 -4.03 29.78
C PRO A 465 -18.57 -3.96 29.00
N VAL A 466 -18.38 -2.88 28.25
CA VAL A 466 -17.14 -2.62 27.52
C VAL A 466 -16.03 -2.32 28.53
N PRO A 467 -14.88 -3.00 28.46
CA PRO A 467 -13.79 -2.76 29.39
C PRO A 467 -13.20 -1.35 29.20
N ARG A 468 -12.62 -0.81 30.27
CA ARG A 468 -11.96 0.51 30.28
C ARG A 468 -10.50 0.33 30.60
N TYR A 469 -9.65 0.78 29.70
CA TYR A 469 -8.20 0.75 29.87
C TYR A 469 -7.65 2.18 29.74
N ASP A 470 -6.77 2.58 30.65
CA ASP A 470 -6.02 3.83 30.54
C ASP A 470 -4.64 3.53 29.99
N LEU A 471 -4.26 4.20 28.89
CA LEU A 471 -2.94 4.05 28.30
C LEU A 471 -1.82 4.37 29.31
N ARG A 472 -2.06 5.30 30.25
CA ARG A 472 -1.11 5.64 31.32
C ARG A 472 -0.82 4.46 32.23
N ASP A 473 -1.81 3.62 32.50
CA ASP A 473 -1.63 2.41 33.31
C ASP A 473 -0.95 1.32 32.47
N THR A 474 -1.30 1.19 31.19
CA THR A 474 -0.68 0.23 30.27
C THR A 474 0.81 0.47 30.08
N VAL A 475 1.27 1.73 29.90
CA VAL A 475 2.70 2.06 29.76
C VAL A 475 3.49 1.94 31.06
N ARG A 476 2.80 1.77 32.20
CA ARG A 476 3.44 1.47 33.49
C ARG A 476 3.59 -0.01 33.74
N SER A 477 2.76 -0.83 33.11
CA SER A 477 2.73 -2.28 33.28
C SER A 477 3.68 -3.00 32.32
N VAL A 478 4.42 -3.98 32.88
CA VAL A 478 5.34 -4.84 32.12
C VAL A 478 4.59 -5.99 31.41
N THR A 479 3.41 -6.38 31.88
CA THR A 479 2.77 -7.65 31.51
C THR A 479 1.57 -7.53 30.58
N THR A 480 1.13 -6.31 30.25
CA THR A 480 -0.12 -6.09 29.51
C THR A 480 0.05 -6.12 27.99
N TRP A 481 1.26 -5.91 27.49
CA TRP A 481 1.53 -5.77 26.05
C TRP A 481 1.46 -7.12 25.32
N GLY A 482 0.80 -7.13 24.17
CA GLY A 482 0.65 -8.31 23.33
C GLY A 482 1.93 -8.61 22.54
N PRO A 483 2.15 -9.88 22.12
CA PRO A 483 3.34 -10.27 21.37
C PRO A 483 3.35 -9.73 19.92
N SER A 484 2.19 -9.38 19.36
CA SER A 484 2.04 -8.93 17.98
C SER A 484 0.94 -7.88 17.86
N CYS A 485 1.12 -6.88 17.00
CA CYS A 485 0.06 -5.96 16.67
C CYS A 485 -0.99 -6.64 15.77
N PRO A 486 -2.29 -6.63 16.13
CA PRO A 486 -3.32 -7.18 15.26
C PRO A 486 -3.53 -6.27 14.03
N ALA A 487 -4.01 -6.87 12.94
CA ALA A 487 -4.42 -6.13 11.75
C ALA A 487 -5.94 -6.24 11.56
N TRP A 488 -6.60 -5.10 11.34
CA TRP A 488 -8.04 -5.02 11.07
C TRP A 488 -8.25 -4.42 9.69
N PRO A 489 -8.24 -5.24 8.62
CA PRO A 489 -8.38 -4.74 7.25
C PRO A 489 -9.80 -4.25 6.92
N GLY A 490 -10.74 -4.36 7.85
CA GLY A 490 -12.16 -4.12 7.64
C GLY A 490 -12.95 -5.37 7.27
N PRO A 491 -14.24 -5.22 6.92
CA PRO A 491 -15.14 -6.32 6.61
C PRO A 491 -14.80 -7.02 5.29
N SER A 492 -14.20 -6.31 4.33
CA SER A 492 -13.94 -6.81 2.99
C SER A 492 -12.44 -7.08 2.78
N PRO A 493 -12.02 -8.29 2.41
CA PRO A 493 -10.60 -8.58 2.14
C PRO A 493 -10.10 -7.96 0.83
N LEU A 494 -11.03 -7.65 -0.09
CA LEU A 494 -10.74 -7.14 -1.42
C LEU A 494 -11.67 -5.96 -1.73
N ALA A 495 -11.31 -4.81 -1.19
CA ALA A 495 -12.02 -3.55 -1.39
C ALA A 495 -11.22 -2.59 -2.27
N PHE A 496 -11.92 -1.81 -3.09
CA PHE A 496 -11.37 -0.72 -3.88
C PHE A 496 -12.07 0.58 -3.50
N LEU A 497 -11.32 1.65 -3.31
CA LEU A 497 -11.93 2.97 -3.17
C LEU A 497 -12.16 3.52 -4.59
N VAL A 498 -13.43 3.72 -4.93
CA VAL A 498 -13.84 4.25 -6.23
C VAL A 498 -14.37 5.65 -6.03
N LEU A 499 -13.63 6.62 -6.56
CA LEU A 499 -14.11 7.99 -6.74
C LEU A 499 -14.94 8.05 -8.02
N HIS A 500 -16.10 8.68 -7.97
CA HIS A 500 -17.02 8.76 -9.10
C HIS A 500 -17.64 10.15 -9.23
N ASP A 501 -18.51 10.35 -10.23
CA ASP A 501 -19.06 11.69 -10.55
C ASP A 501 -19.95 12.26 -9.43
N GLY A 502 -20.41 11.40 -8.52
CA GLY A 502 -21.29 11.77 -7.40
C GLY A 502 -20.63 11.72 -6.02
N GLY A 503 -19.34 11.38 -5.93
CA GLY A 503 -18.64 11.24 -4.65
C GLY A 503 -17.65 10.09 -4.62
N GLN A 504 -17.66 9.32 -3.54
CA GLN A 504 -16.81 8.16 -3.36
C GLN A 504 -17.59 6.99 -2.76
N CYS A 505 -17.22 5.77 -3.12
CA CYS A 505 -17.73 4.57 -2.49
C CYS A 505 -16.65 3.50 -2.38
N ILE A 506 -16.77 2.66 -1.37
CA ILE A 506 -16.02 1.42 -1.29
C ILE A 506 -16.72 0.41 -2.21
N CYS A 507 -15.97 -0.24 -3.08
CA CYS A 507 -16.42 -1.34 -3.93
C CYS A 507 -15.77 -2.63 -3.46
N ASP A 508 -16.56 -3.47 -2.80
CA ASP A 508 -16.15 -4.83 -2.43
C ASP A 508 -16.28 -5.75 -3.62
N ILE A 509 -15.25 -6.54 -3.82
CA ILE A 509 -15.10 -7.36 -5.00
C ILE A 509 -14.99 -8.82 -4.59
N ASP A 510 -15.91 -9.63 -5.10
CA ASP A 510 -15.74 -11.07 -5.06
C ASP A 510 -14.64 -11.47 -6.06
N ARG A 511 -13.51 -11.89 -5.51
CA ARG A 511 -12.35 -12.36 -6.29
C ARG A 511 -12.71 -13.46 -7.29
N HIS A 512 -13.73 -14.27 -6.99
CA HIS A 512 -14.12 -15.40 -7.86
C HIS A 512 -15.05 -14.98 -9.00
N ALA A 513 -15.69 -13.81 -8.87
CA ALA A 513 -16.59 -13.28 -9.88
C ALA A 513 -15.84 -12.51 -10.98
N ILE A 514 -14.58 -12.14 -10.75
CA ILE A 514 -13.81 -11.27 -11.65
C ILE A 514 -12.65 -12.05 -12.27
N ARG A 515 -12.72 -12.26 -13.59
CA ARG A 515 -11.68 -12.97 -14.34
C ARG A 515 -10.80 -12.02 -15.14
N ASN A 516 -11.29 -10.83 -15.42
CA ASN A 516 -10.61 -9.85 -16.26
C ASN A 516 -11.05 -8.41 -15.92
N ALA A 517 -10.42 -7.44 -16.59
CA ALA A 517 -10.70 -6.01 -16.39
C ALA A 517 -12.11 -5.59 -16.84
N ASP A 518 -12.72 -6.27 -17.80
CA ASP A 518 -14.08 -5.97 -18.26
C ASP A 518 -15.12 -6.41 -17.22
N ASP A 519 -14.94 -7.57 -16.58
CA ASP A 519 -15.78 -8.04 -15.46
C ASP A 519 -15.72 -7.03 -14.31
N PHE A 520 -14.52 -6.56 -13.97
CA PHE A 520 -14.32 -5.53 -12.96
C PHE A 520 -15.00 -4.20 -13.31
N ARG A 521 -14.90 -3.77 -14.57
CA ARG A 521 -15.65 -2.61 -15.05
C ARG A 521 -17.15 -2.82 -14.97
N ASN A 522 -17.65 -4.01 -15.29
CA ASN A 522 -19.08 -4.32 -15.24
C ASN A 522 -19.61 -4.25 -13.80
N VAL A 523 -18.87 -4.82 -12.85
CA VAL A 523 -19.23 -4.77 -11.42
C VAL A 523 -19.27 -3.33 -10.91
N ILE A 524 -18.26 -2.52 -11.24
CA ILE A 524 -18.24 -1.10 -10.82
C ILE A 524 -19.35 -0.31 -11.51
N ALA A 525 -19.56 -0.52 -12.81
CA ALA A 525 -20.62 0.17 -13.56
C ALA A 525 -22.01 -0.18 -13.02
N ASP A 526 -22.28 -1.45 -12.71
CA ASP A 526 -23.54 -1.88 -12.11
C ASP A 526 -23.77 -1.23 -10.73
N ARG A 527 -22.75 -1.26 -9.86
CA ARG A 527 -22.81 -0.64 -8.52
C ARG A 527 -23.05 0.87 -8.57
N LEU A 528 -22.45 1.56 -9.54
CA LEU A 528 -22.63 3.01 -9.76
C LEU A 528 -23.85 3.36 -10.63
N ARG A 529 -24.55 2.35 -11.17
CA ARG A 529 -25.63 2.49 -12.17
C ARG A 529 -25.20 3.24 -13.43
N TYR A 530 -23.95 3.07 -13.83
CA TYR A 530 -23.39 3.61 -15.06
C TYR A 530 -23.63 2.63 -16.23
N GLN A 531 -23.60 3.16 -17.44
CA GLN A 531 -23.57 2.36 -18.64
C GLN A 531 -22.15 1.82 -18.84
N VAL A 532 -22.02 0.50 -18.86
CA VAL A 532 -20.74 -0.21 -19.02
C VAL A 532 -19.87 0.36 -20.14
N HIS A 533 -20.46 0.65 -21.31
CA HIS A 533 -19.75 1.14 -22.50
C HIS A 533 -19.31 2.62 -22.42
N ARG A 534 -19.82 3.37 -21.44
CA ARG A 534 -19.43 4.75 -21.15
C ARG A 534 -18.52 4.85 -19.93
N THR A 535 -18.51 3.81 -19.10
CA THR A 535 -17.71 3.77 -17.87
C THR A 535 -16.23 3.65 -18.23
N VAL A 536 -15.46 4.65 -17.81
CA VAL A 536 -14.00 4.58 -17.87
C VAL A 536 -13.47 4.48 -16.44
N LEU A 537 -12.63 3.47 -16.23
CA LEU A 537 -11.90 3.28 -14.99
C LEU A 537 -10.46 3.74 -15.16
N LYS A 538 -9.99 4.59 -14.26
CA LYS A 538 -8.59 5.03 -14.22
C LYS A 538 -8.01 4.81 -12.82
N PRO A 539 -6.99 3.95 -12.67
CA PRO A 539 -6.31 3.81 -11.38
C PRO A 539 -5.42 5.01 -11.07
N CYS A 540 -5.24 5.30 -9.79
CA CYS A 540 -4.28 6.27 -9.29
C CYS A 540 -2.84 5.90 -9.65
N ALA A 541 -2.00 6.90 -9.98
CA ALA A 541 -0.57 6.73 -10.26
C ALA A 541 0.28 7.73 -9.43
N PRO A 542 1.22 7.26 -8.60
CA PRO A 542 1.56 5.86 -8.31
C PRO A 542 0.42 5.13 -7.55
N GLY A 543 0.31 3.83 -7.77
CA GLY A 543 -0.80 2.99 -7.28
C GLY A 543 -0.72 2.59 -5.81
N ASP A 544 0.43 2.77 -5.16
CA ASP A 544 0.62 2.38 -3.77
C ASP A 544 0.39 3.56 -2.83
N ARG A 545 -0.85 3.65 -2.33
CA ARG A 545 -1.20 4.52 -1.22
C ARG A 545 -1.94 3.68 -0.21
N ALA A 546 -1.56 3.81 1.06
CA ALA A 546 -2.28 3.28 2.21
C ALA A 546 -3.66 3.98 2.32
N VAL A 547 -4.60 3.57 1.48
CA VAL A 547 -5.96 4.08 1.41
C VAL A 547 -6.83 3.21 2.30
N ALA A 548 -7.42 3.84 3.32
CA ALA A 548 -8.48 3.23 4.08
C ALA A 548 -9.60 4.25 4.29
N VAL A 549 -10.84 3.79 4.22
CA VAL A 549 -12.02 4.61 4.48
C VAL A 549 -12.81 3.93 5.57
N LEU A 550 -13.02 4.64 6.68
CA LEU A 550 -13.74 4.12 7.84
C LEU A 550 -13.24 2.74 8.31
N GLY A 551 -11.92 2.53 8.30
CA GLY A 551 -11.30 1.26 8.72
C GLY A 551 -11.26 0.16 7.66
N GLN A 552 -11.88 0.35 6.49
CA GLN A 552 -11.78 -0.57 5.37
C GLN A 552 -10.51 -0.29 4.56
N HIS A 553 -9.56 -1.22 4.59
CA HIS A 553 -8.34 -1.14 3.79
C HIS A 553 -8.67 -1.39 2.32
N CYS A 554 -8.26 -0.47 1.45
CA CYS A 554 -8.50 -0.55 0.02
C CYS A 554 -7.22 -0.95 -0.71
N LYS A 555 -7.32 -1.88 -1.66
CA LYS A 555 -6.18 -2.35 -2.47
C LYS A 555 -5.71 -1.32 -3.49
N ALA A 556 -6.64 -0.52 -4.01
CA ALA A 556 -6.31 0.58 -4.91
C ALA A 556 -7.34 1.70 -4.82
N LEU A 557 -6.91 2.89 -5.26
CA LEU A 557 -7.71 4.07 -5.51
C LEU A 557 -7.98 4.20 -7.00
N LEU A 558 -9.24 4.33 -7.39
CA LEU A 558 -9.67 4.41 -8.78
C LEU A 558 -10.62 5.58 -8.98
N VAL A 559 -10.65 6.12 -10.19
CA VAL A 559 -11.78 6.93 -10.68
C VAL A 559 -12.64 6.06 -11.59
N ALA A 560 -13.96 6.14 -11.41
CA ALA A 560 -14.96 5.65 -12.34
C ALA A 560 -15.85 6.81 -12.81
N SER A 561 -15.89 7.07 -14.11
CA SER A 561 -16.69 8.19 -14.63
C SER A 561 -17.22 7.93 -16.04
N GLU A 562 -18.39 8.48 -16.33
CA GLU A 562 -18.96 8.55 -17.69
C GLU A 562 -18.61 9.86 -18.43
N GLN A 563 -17.94 10.81 -17.76
CA GLN A 563 -17.53 12.09 -18.35
C GLN A 563 -16.35 11.95 -19.32
N PHE A 564 -15.62 10.85 -19.22
CA PHE A 564 -14.60 10.52 -20.19
C PHE A 564 -15.26 10.17 -21.51
N HIS A 565 -14.83 10.84 -22.56
CA HIS A 565 -15.35 10.55 -23.88
C HIS A 565 -14.76 9.21 -24.30
N SER A 566 -15.56 8.17 -24.51
CA SER A 566 -15.09 6.87 -25.01
C SER A 566 -15.29 6.75 -26.53
N VAL A 567 -16.36 7.35 -27.07
CA VAL A 567 -16.74 7.24 -28.49
C VAL A 567 -15.82 8.07 -29.40
N PRO A 568 -15.16 7.47 -30.42
CA PRO A 568 -14.39 8.20 -31.42
C PRO A 568 -15.28 9.29 -32.03
N VAL A 569 -14.96 10.56 -31.76
CA VAL A 569 -15.50 11.69 -32.51
C VAL A 569 -15.26 11.38 -33.99
N PRO A 570 -16.22 11.63 -34.90
CA PRO A 570 -16.14 11.25 -36.31
C PRO A 570 -14.75 11.49 -36.92
N PRO A 571 -14.32 10.62 -37.85
CA PRO A 571 -12.94 10.53 -38.33
C PRO A 571 -12.46 11.89 -38.83
N GLY A 572 -11.58 12.53 -38.07
CA GLY A 572 -10.96 13.81 -38.47
C GLY A 572 -10.67 14.82 -37.35
N ARG A 573 -11.22 14.67 -36.14
CA ARG A 573 -10.85 15.56 -35.01
C ARG A 573 -9.96 14.83 -34.00
N LEU A 574 -8.71 15.30 -33.87
CA LEU A 574 -7.83 14.94 -32.76
C LEU A 574 -8.53 15.31 -31.45
N ARG A 575 -8.70 14.33 -30.57
CA ARG A 575 -9.26 14.60 -29.25
C ARG A 575 -8.22 15.33 -28.42
N ARG A 576 -8.66 16.33 -27.67
CA ARG A 576 -7.81 16.93 -26.64
C ARG A 576 -7.57 15.86 -25.56
N PRO A 577 -6.32 15.65 -25.12
CA PRO A 577 -6.04 14.75 -24.02
C PRO A 577 -6.77 15.24 -22.77
N GLN A 578 -7.42 14.32 -22.04
CA GLN A 578 -8.04 14.59 -20.75
C GLN A 578 -7.15 13.99 -19.66
N TYR A 579 -6.75 14.82 -18.70
CA TYR A 579 -5.90 14.43 -17.58
C TYR A 579 -6.77 14.20 -16.35
N THR A 580 -6.65 13.03 -15.75
CA THR A 580 -7.33 12.68 -14.51
C THR A 580 -6.39 12.97 -13.36
N ILE A 581 -6.85 13.76 -12.41
CA ILE A 581 -6.01 14.26 -11.32
C ILE A 581 -6.68 13.84 -10.03
N PHE A 582 -5.94 13.12 -9.21
CA PHE A 582 -6.37 12.78 -7.87
C PHE A 582 -5.94 13.88 -6.92
N LEU A 583 -6.80 14.23 -5.98
CA LEU A 583 -6.56 15.23 -4.96
C LEU A 583 -6.61 14.53 -3.60
N ASP A 584 -5.45 14.41 -2.96
CA ASP A 584 -5.34 13.95 -1.58
C ASP A 584 -5.54 15.14 -0.64
N LEU A 585 -6.76 15.29 -0.15
CA LEU A 585 -7.19 16.35 0.75
C LEU A 585 -7.29 15.87 2.21
N ARG A 586 -6.78 14.67 2.51
CA ARG A 586 -6.77 14.14 3.88
C ARG A 586 -5.94 14.98 4.85
N PRO A 587 -4.81 15.62 4.45
CA PRO A 587 -4.10 16.53 5.36
C PRO A 587 -4.91 17.76 5.78
N ILE A 588 -5.94 18.13 4.99
CA ILE A 588 -6.91 19.17 5.32
C ILE A 588 -8.26 18.60 5.80
N LEU A 589 -8.30 17.31 6.16
CA LEU A 589 -9.47 16.54 6.60
C LEU A 589 -10.68 16.56 5.63
N LYS A 590 -10.46 16.83 4.34
CA LYS A 590 -11.50 16.82 3.29
C LYS A 590 -11.50 15.54 2.43
N GLY A 591 -10.85 14.48 2.88
CA GLY A 591 -10.89 13.16 2.22
C GLY A 591 -10.11 13.08 0.90
N LEU A 592 -10.60 12.26 -0.04
CA LEU A 592 -10.01 12.07 -1.36
C LEU A 592 -10.97 12.58 -2.43
N HIS A 593 -10.43 13.32 -3.40
CA HIS A 593 -11.19 13.90 -4.49
C HIS A 593 -10.50 13.64 -5.82
N TRP A 594 -11.19 13.96 -6.92
CA TRP A 594 -10.62 13.88 -8.26
C TRP A 594 -11.21 14.95 -9.18
N ARG A 595 -10.49 15.25 -10.27
CA ARG A 595 -10.98 16.14 -11.33
C ARG A 595 -10.45 15.75 -12.71
N ILE A 596 -11.13 16.24 -13.74
CA ILE A 596 -10.67 16.17 -15.14
C ILE A 596 -10.11 17.53 -15.53
N ALA A 597 -8.89 17.57 -16.05
CA ALA A 597 -8.29 18.74 -16.66
C ALA A 597 -8.16 18.57 -18.17
N GLU A 598 -8.44 19.64 -18.91
CA GLU A 598 -8.28 19.67 -20.38
C GLU A 598 -6.82 19.82 -20.81
N THR A 599 -5.94 20.24 -19.90
CA THR A 599 -4.52 20.48 -20.12
C THR A 599 -3.70 19.89 -18.99
N SER A 600 -2.45 19.52 -19.29
CA SER A 600 -1.49 19.10 -18.25
C SER A 600 -1.06 20.26 -17.36
N MET A 601 -1.39 21.51 -17.72
CA MET A 601 -1.00 22.71 -16.97
C MET A 601 -2.18 23.17 -16.12
N LEU A 602 -2.00 23.18 -14.80
CA LEU A 602 -2.98 23.66 -13.84
C LEU A 602 -2.53 24.98 -13.23
N PRO A 603 -3.36 26.04 -13.23
CA PRO A 603 -3.01 27.29 -12.55
C PRO A 603 -2.91 27.04 -11.04
N LEU A 604 -1.72 27.23 -10.46
CA LEU A 604 -1.48 26.92 -9.04
C LEU A 604 -2.33 27.82 -8.12
N LEU A 605 -2.39 29.12 -8.44
CA LEU A 605 -3.14 30.10 -7.64
C LEU A 605 -4.65 29.82 -7.60
N GLU A 606 -5.22 29.31 -8.70
CA GLU A 606 -6.64 28.95 -8.75
C GLU A 606 -6.91 27.70 -7.91
N LEU A 607 -6.01 26.72 -7.98
CA LEU A 607 -6.07 25.50 -7.16
C LEU A 607 -5.91 25.81 -5.67
N GLU A 608 -5.00 26.71 -5.30
CA GLU A 608 -4.86 27.16 -3.91
C GLU A 608 -6.10 27.91 -3.44
N ALA A 609 -6.63 28.82 -4.27
CA ALA A 609 -7.81 29.61 -3.94
C ALA A 609 -9.04 28.72 -3.65
N GLU A 610 -9.18 27.59 -4.35
CA GLU A 610 -10.24 26.59 -4.12
C GLU A 610 -10.27 26.07 -2.68
N PHE A 611 -9.10 25.97 -2.03
CA PHE A 611 -8.98 25.41 -0.67
C PHE A 611 -8.72 26.44 0.42
N ARG A 612 -8.80 27.74 0.11
CA ARG A 612 -8.71 28.82 1.10
C ARG A 612 -9.94 28.88 2.00
N ASP A 613 -11.08 28.41 1.52
CA ASP A 613 -12.30 28.34 2.32
C ASP A 613 -12.12 27.31 3.45
N GLY A 614 -12.02 27.82 4.67
CA GLY A 614 -11.75 27.05 5.90
C GLY A 614 -10.29 26.99 6.31
N LEU A 615 -9.41 27.79 5.70
CA LEU A 615 -8.01 27.93 6.12
C LEU A 615 -7.93 28.61 7.51
N PRO A 616 -7.32 27.98 8.52
CA PRO A 616 -7.16 28.59 9.84
C PRO A 616 -6.18 29.77 9.83
N ASP A 617 -6.34 30.69 10.78
CA ASP A 617 -5.46 31.86 10.91
C ASP A 617 -4.00 31.45 11.10
N GLY A 618 -3.10 32.10 10.36
CA GLY A 618 -1.66 31.82 10.39
C GLY A 618 -1.23 30.56 9.61
N PHE A 619 -2.10 30.03 8.77
CA PHE A 619 -1.79 28.95 7.82
C PHE A 619 -1.97 29.41 6.38
N GLN A 620 -1.24 28.76 5.48
CA GLN A 620 -1.37 28.87 4.02
C GLN A 620 -1.66 27.52 3.37
N VAL A 621 -2.32 27.56 2.21
CA VAL A 621 -2.55 26.38 1.37
C VAL A 621 -1.26 26.08 0.60
N VAL A 622 -0.78 24.85 0.70
CA VAL A 622 0.36 24.35 -0.09
C VAL A 622 -0.08 23.13 -0.89
N VAL A 623 0.26 23.12 -2.18
CA VAL A 623 -0.03 22.00 -3.07
C VAL A 623 1.27 21.28 -3.41
N HIS A 624 1.31 19.98 -3.14
CA HIS A 624 2.42 19.08 -3.46
C HIS A 624 2.07 18.18 -4.64
N GLY A 625 3.10 17.79 -5.40
CA GLY A 625 2.96 17.00 -6.63
C GLY A 625 2.92 17.89 -7.88
N GLY A 626 3.00 17.27 -9.05
CA GLY A 626 3.24 17.98 -10.30
C GLY A 626 4.62 18.62 -10.37
N PHE A 627 4.96 19.13 -11.55
CA PHE A 627 6.18 19.89 -11.78
C PHE A 627 5.85 21.39 -11.90
N PRO A 628 6.34 22.26 -11.01
CA PRO A 628 6.05 23.69 -11.09
C PRO A 628 6.74 24.31 -12.32
N GLU A 629 5.98 25.08 -13.10
CA GLU A 629 6.48 25.86 -14.24
C GLU A 629 5.97 27.29 -14.18
N SER A 630 6.80 28.25 -14.59
CA SER A 630 6.42 29.65 -14.68
C SER A 630 6.21 30.05 -16.13
N HIS A 631 5.02 30.57 -16.45
CA HIS A 631 4.64 31.08 -17.78
C HIS A 631 4.02 32.47 -17.61
N ASP A 632 4.55 33.48 -18.30
CA ASP A 632 4.06 34.87 -18.25
C ASP A 632 3.87 35.44 -16.83
N GLY A 633 4.80 35.10 -15.92
CA GLY A 633 4.76 35.54 -14.52
C GLY A 633 3.71 34.84 -13.65
N ARG A 634 3.04 33.80 -14.17
CA ARG A 634 2.11 32.95 -13.42
C ARG A 634 2.71 31.57 -13.21
N THR A 635 2.45 30.98 -12.04
CA THR A 635 2.90 29.64 -11.71
C THR A 635 1.82 28.63 -12.08
N PHE A 636 2.22 27.59 -12.79
CA PHE A 636 1.42 26.44 -13.15
C PHE A 636 2.03 25.17 -12.59
N LEU A 637 1.20 24.17 -12.31
CA LEU A 637 1.65 22.79 -12.07
C LEU A 637 1.46 21.99 -13.34
N ARG A 638 2.56 21.47 -13.90
CA ARG A 638 2.52 20.48 -14.97
C ARG A 638 2.30 19.09 -14.36
N VAL A 639 1.15 18.50 -14.63
CA VAL A 639 0.74 17.19 -14.12
C VAL A 639 0.71 16.11 -15.19
N GLN A 640 0.92 14.87 -14.77
CA GLN A 640 0.73 13.67 -15.58
C GLN A 640 -0.69 13.11 -15.41
N ASP A 641 -1.15 12.31 -16.38
CA ASP A 641 -2.45 11.64 -16.26
C ASP A 641 -2.39 10.61 -15.11
N ARG A 642 -3.38 10.70 -14.23
CA ARG A 642 -3.55 9.91 -12.99
C ARG A 642 -2.61 10.30 -11.85
N GLU A 643 -1.89 11.40 -11.99
CA GLU A 643 -1.06 11.94 -10.91
C GLU A 643 -1.91 12.39 -9.73
N VAL A 644 -1.32 12.31 -8.54
CA VAL A 644 -1.96 12.76 -7.30
C VAL A 644 -1.31 14.03 -6.79
N LEU A 645 -2.11 15.06 -6.63
CA LEU A 645 -1.74 16.27 -5.92
C LEU A 645 -2.18 16.13 -4.46
N THR A 646 -1.35 16.57 -3.52
CA THR A 646 -1.67 16.58 -2.10
C THR A 646 -1.80 18.01 -1.63
N VAL A 647 -2.93 18.34 -1.01
CA VAL A 647 -3.18 19.69 -0.48
C VAL A 647 -3.05 19.64 1.02
N GLU A 648 -2.28 20.59 1.57
CA GLU A 648 -2.05 20.72 3.00
C GLU A 648 -2.13 22.17 3.46
N TYR A 649 -2.36 22.36 4.76
CA TYR A 649 -2.24 23.65 5.42
C TYR A 649 -0.93 23.72 6.18
N CYS A 650 -0.03 24.62 5.77
CA CYS A 650 1.26 24.86 6.42
C CYS A 650 1.23 26.14 7.24
N LYS A 651 1.92 26.17 8.38
CA LYS A 651 2.09 27.41 9.17
C LYS A 651 2.83 28.46 8.34
N ASP A 652 2.37 29.70 8.38
CA ASP A 652 3.04 30.81 7.73
C ASP A 652 4.38 31.10 8.41
N PRO A 653 5.51 31.10 7.67
CA PRO A 653 6.82 31.32 8.27
C PRO A 653 6.99 32.76 8.79
N ILE A 654 6.23 33.72 8.24
CA ILE A 654 6.41 35.15 8.49
C ILE A 654 5.87 35.57 9.87
N THR A 655 4.75 34.98 10.30
CA THR A 655 4.07 35.34 11.56
C THR A 655 4.87 34.95 12.80
N ALA A 656 5.87 34.07 12.67
CA ALA A 656 6.72 33.65 13.77
C ALA A 656 7.69 34.75 14.28
N THR A 657 7.86 35.84 13.52
CA THR A 657 8.92 36.84 13.78
C THR A 657 8.44 38.12 14.46
N GLU A 658 7.13 38.42 14.47
CA GLU A 658 6.63 39.76 14.89
C GLU A 658 6.04 39.81 16.31
N SER A 659 5.97 38.70 17.04
CA SER A 659 5.45 38.66 18.41
C SER A 659 6.52 38.53 19.49
N CYS A 660 7.71 39.09 19.27
CA CYS A 660 8.56 39.48 20.39
C CYS A 660 8.00 40.80 20.94
N PRO A 661 7.36 40.83 22.12
CA PRO A 661 7.03 42.11 22.74
C PRO A 661 8.34 42.85 22.87
N SER A 662 8.46 43.96 22.15
CA SER A 662 9.53 44.91 22.37
C SER A 662 9.44 45.24 23.85
N SER A 663 10.40 44.72 24.62
CA SER A 663 10.59 45.09 26.00
C SER A 663 10.66 46.60 26.00
N VAL A 664 9.58 47.24 26.42
CA VAL A 664 9.54 48.66 26.70
C VAL A 664 10.61 48.84 27.77
N SER A 665 11.78 49.28 27.33
CA SER A 665 12.82 49.76 28.22
C SER A 665 12.18 50.92 28.97
N ASP A 666 11.87 50.69 30.25
CA ASP A 666 11.48 51.74 31.17
C ASP A 666 12.49 52.90 31.02
N PRO A 667 12.07 54.10 30.61
CA PRO A 667 12.96 55.24 30.60
C PRO A 667 13.25 55.57 32.06
N VAL A 668 14.51 55.36 32.46
CA VAL A 668 15.06 55.93 33.69
C VAL A 668 14.87 57.44 33.61
N GLY A 669 13.88 57.95 34.33
CA GLY A 669 13.63 59.37 34.49
C GLY A 669 14.54 59.92 35.57
N ASP A 670 15.58 60.64 35.15
CA ASP A 670 16.20 61.71 35.92
C ASP A 670 16.00 63.03 35.13
N ASP A 671 15.88 64.11 35.89
CA ASP A 671 15.84 65.54 35.51
C ASP A 671 14.47 66.22 35.34
N GLU A 672 13.95 66.69 36.48
CA GLU A 672 13.12 67.90 36.58
C GLU A 672 13.99 69.16 36.37
N VAL A 673 13.74 69.92 35.29
CA VAL A 673 13.90 71.39 35.28
C VAL A 673 12.79 72.00 34.40
N PRO A 674 12.02 73.01 34.86
CA PRO A 674 10.93 73.60 34.10
C PRO A 674 11.38 74.87 33.36
N GLU A 675 11.09 74.98 32.06
CA GLU A 675 11.00 76.31 31.44
C GLU A 675 10.01 76.36 30.27
N ALA A 676 9.30 77.49 30.22
CA ALA A 676 8.12 77.80 29.44
C ALA A 676 8.32 77.91 27.92
N GLY A 677 7.25 77.69 27.15
CA GLY A 677 7.18 78.19 25.77
C GLY A 677 6.19 77.48 24.82
N LEU A 678 4.94 77.94 24.80
CA LEU A 678 3.97 77.82 23.69
C LEU A 678 4.47 78.57 22.41
N PRO A 679 3.79 78.55 21.23
CA PRO A 679 2.82 77.60 20.63
C PRO A 679 2.98 77.36 19.09
N ASP A 680 2.03 76.58 18.55
CA ASP A 680 1.38 76.67 17.22
C ASP A 680 2.04 76.13 15.94
N HIS A 681 1.31 75.22 15.25
CA HIS A 681 0.74 75.33 13.88
C HIS A 681 0.02 73.98 13.56
N SER A 682 -1.32 73.89 13.45
CA SER A 682 -2.14 74.03 12.22
C SER A 682 -1.74 73.02 11.11
N CYS A 683 -2.58 72.18 10.46
CA CYS A 683 -4.00 72.28 10.09
C CYS A 683 -4.54 70.98 9.43
N THR A 684 -5.88 70.80 9.50
CA THR A 684 -6.85 70.25 8.50
C THR A 684 -6.98 68.75 8.13
N ALA A 685 -8.03 68.14 8.72
CA ALA A 685 -9.23 67.41 8.20
C ALA A 685 -9.38 66.91 6.73
N ILE A 686 -10.21 65.83 6.61
CA ILE A 686 -11.24 65.42 5.60
C ILE A 686 -11.09 63.90 5.29
N ALA A 687 -12.09 63.01 5.16
CA ALA A 687 -13.52 62.90 5.50
C ALA A 687 -13.95 61.41 5.32
N SER A 688 -15.06 61.04 5.96
CA SER A 688 -15.78 59.75 5.85
C SER A 688 -16.60 59.60 4.56
N SER A 689 -16.86 58.35 4.13
CA SER A 689 -18.07 57.90 3.39
C SER A 689 -17.92 56.39 3.05
N ALA A 690 -18.63 55.45 3.67
CA ALA A 690 -20.04 55.02 3.49
C ALA A 690 -20.22 53.85 2.48
N LEU A 691 -20.86 52.79 2.99
CA LEU A 691 -21.30 51.54 2.34
C LEU A 691 -22.49 51.75 1.38
N PRO A 692 -22.72 50.87 0.38
CA PRO A 692 -24.03 50.69 -0.22
C PRO A 692 -24.69 49.35 0.20
N ALA A 693 -26.00 49.46 0.42
CA ALA A 693 -26.93 48.39 0.75
C ALA A 693 -27.38 47.57 -0.47
N THR A 694 -27.74 46.31 -0.20
CA THR A 694 -28.45 45.34 -1.05
C THR A 694 -29.92 45.75 -1.31
N PRO A 695 -30.52 45.35 -2.44
CA PRO A 695 -31.97 45.20 -2.55
C PRO A 695 -32.41 43.73 -2.49
N ALA A 696 -33.53 43.51 -1.80
CA ALA A 696 -34.21 42.23 -1.64
C ALA A 696 -35.18 41.93 -2.81
N GLY A 697 -35.37 40.63 -3.05
CA GLY A 697 -36.41 40.03 -3.88
C GLY A 697 -36.41 38.52 -3.66
#